data_AF-A0A1Y6D1P3-F1
#
_entry.id   AF-A0A1Y6D1P3-F1
#
_cell.length_a   1.000
_cell.length_b   1.000
_cell.length_c   1.000
_cell.angle_alpha   90.00
_cell.angle_beta   90.00
_cell.angle_gamma   90.00
#
_symmetry.space_group_name_H-M   'P 1'
#
loop_
_entity.id
_entity.type
_entity.pdbx_description
1 polymer ?
#
loop_
_entity_poly.entity_id
_entity_poly.type
_entity_poly.pdbx_seq_one_letter_code
_entity_poly.pdbx_strand_id
1 'polypeptide(L)'
;MLYLLFTPADLLKAEQLGLFDMPTQVRAHTRKDGAVVAPHIRLQKKRLHPQGGQHDLFGHAEPRTEAHKLGRLGQFVHKHGGYRRLLSILAGLPEPQRDKLHESMAEVARKPVAMVREFLALGAKHEAPAKGGTALTGEEVAGEVSPHDAPSRGEVGPSEGDTKEENGHRYVLRDSRWHRINEESTDENTGPTQGDEEQGASAGAGGTADEVSGVPSEGGAGAEPESTEPAHDPVAHAEAKQDLADELLTNPDSERAAELARKVADGFKAGQLEKLRTKIEEMGGKAKVAEAIKHEIGKSGGLDAGGVKSRAVALVDGLATSLNLSRDEVLAELGLKEVRRKARATPQKPKNTLETGGDFSDDDPNSPNYRFRDTGYIGGSRKELAAQMIRQAGREGRQLRATDIDWQEIEQNPREAKELITKSNLFGAVDWDALKAGGMEPGAGFLVDRVYASLAPEPPEDSAQARRDYAVGLESLRTRLEACKTPDEVTDALNTLRDEYEGAILNAQEAADYQKAQGIYRGIADRRWALSKERDALVQAMINPGHEASALGYKQQRRLDKGWKADPALEGQIRQLKAAAEQARADLEEWDARHPEVAKGRTDSPMAQAVGQAYGVMRSIVEKAKARNQEENPVHRAWKLMGPRFLGILNYRRREGSDAFREHLAAAKIGKIEDWSWAEKERKTVDAPKATKGQVRFQLQVAETFERKGGQPVKVASTAALKAMFGLRDVQSGNWVLSDPAAAAFHVQKSAEALSDLADLLDVEPGQIAMNGRVALAFGARGRGAAGGMAARAHYEPVHRTINLTKLGGGGSLGHELFHAIDNLIGEVETGQASSKDVYASEDPALLPEGELRDAMIAFRRAMLDGPHRLGEKIRYTDKDVKTARYNIDRSITRGVAGIIKAAGDIHAAVRAVDAHFAGRTDKMSEKNRKDWRKMAAAYYDAKPAGGEALVESGPTLSAFAFEASKLDSDDHGKYWSKPREMAARAFQAWCEDRLAGQGRRNDYLSSMADNRYYRLLDQKPFPEGEERDRINMALDGLVVALRKAGTLAKAFGLLKAA
;
A
#
# COMPACT_ATOMS: atom_id res chain seq x y z
N MET A 1 28.75 -53.20 30.36
CA MET A 1 29.63 -53.88 29.39
C MET A 1 28.76 -54.45 28.29
N LEU A 2 29.12 -54.41 27.00
CA LEU A 2 30.11 -53.58 26.31
C LEU A 2 29.57 -53.31 24.88
N TYR A 3 29.98 -52.22 24.25
CA TYR A 3 29.80 -51.95 22.81
C TYR A 3 30.89 -52.67 22.00
N LEU A 4 30.81 -52.61 20.66
CA LEU A 4 31.78 -53.12 19.64
C LEU A 4 31.62 -54.62 19.32
N LEU A 5 31.71 -55.10 18.06
CA LEU A 5 32.33 -54.58 16.82
C LEU A 5 31.27 -54.55 15.68
N PHE A 6 31.30 -53.73 14.63
CA PHE A 6 32.36 -53.50 13.63
C PHE A 6 32.33 -52.10 12.97
N THR A 7 33.37 -51.79 12.20
CA THR A 7 33.70 -50.50 11.55
C THR A 7 33.13 -50.29 10.14
N PRO A 8 33.06 -49.04 9.64
CA PRO A 8 32.53 -48.74 8.30
C PRO A 8 33.53 -49.05 7.17
N ALA A 9 33.28 -50.13 6.43
CA ALA A 9 33.94 -50.42 5.16
C ALA A 9 32.92 -51.09 4.22
N ASP A 10 32.09 -50.28 3.55
CA ASP A 10 31.39 -50.59 2.29
C ASP A 10 30.45 -49.41 1.92
N LEU A 11 31.05 -48.28 1.52
CA LEU A 11 30.31 -47.20 0.87
C LEU A 11 30.22 -47.51 -0.64
N LEU A 12 29.01 -47.79 -1.10
CA LEU A 12 28.66 -48.01 -2.51
C LEU A 12 29.20 -46.86 -3.38
N LYS A 13 29.75 -47.20 -4.55
CA LYS A 13 30.35 -46.22 -5.47
C LYS A 13 29.25 -45.40 -6.17
N ALA A 14 29.58 -44.17 -6.57
CA ALA A 14 28.65 -43.18 -7.12
C ALA A 14 27.83 -43.64 -8.35
N GLU A 15 28.30 -44.69 -9.04
CA GLU A 15 27.64 -45.29 -10.21
C GLU A 15 26.38 -46.11 -9.85
N GLN A 16 26.16 -46.44 -8.56
CA GLN A 16 25.02 -47.25 -8.10
C GLN A 16 23.76 -46.42 -7.75
N LEU A 17 23.77 -45.09 -7.95
CA LEU A 17 22.61 -44.20 -7.74
C LEU A 17 21.63 -44.21 -8.95
N GLY A 18 21.21 -45.41 -9.37
CA GLY A 18 20.32 -45.64 -10.50
C GLY A 18 18.83 -45.67 -10.14
N LEU A 19 18.09 -44.61 -10.52
CA LEU A 19 16.64 -44.58 -10.83
C LEU A 19 15.73 -45.55 -10.05
N PHE A 20 15.23 -45.13 -8.88
CA PHE A 20 14.20 -45.86 -8.14
C PHE A 20 12.81 -45.69 -8.77
N ASP A 21 12.06 -46.80 -8.90
CA ASP A 21 10.64 -46.81 -9.29
C ASP A 21 9.75 -46.39 -8.12
N MET A 22 9.10 -45.22 -8.22
CA MET A 22 8.24 -44.66 -7.18
C MET A 22 6.75 -44.81 -7.56
N PRO A 23 5.91 -45.50 -6.74
CA PRO A 23 4.48 -45.59 -6.99
C PRO A 23 3.82 -44.22 -6.83
N THR A 24 3.38 -43.66 -7.95
CA THR A 24 2.81 -42.32 -8.06
C THR A 24 1.33 -42.41 -8.37
N GLN A 25 0.48 -41.80 -7.54
CA GLN A 25 -0.97 -41.87 -7.68
C GLN A 25 -1.47 -40.87 -8.75
N VAL A 26 -1.90 -41.39 -9.89
CA VAL A 26 -2.44 -40.61 -11.02
C VAL A 26 -3.92 -40.35 -10.77
N ARG A 27 -4.33 -39.09 -10.79
CA ARG A 27 -5.75 -38.70 -10.63
C ARG A 27 -6.54 -38.93 -11.92
N ALA A 28 -7.85 -39.08 -11.76
CA ALA A 28 -8.77 -39.21 -12.88
C ALA A 28 -8.68 -37.97 -13.78
N HIS A 29 -8.62 -38.18 -15.10
CA HIS A 29 -8.61 -37.11 -16.08
C HIS A 29 -9.11 -37.61 -17.44
N THR A 30 -9.71 -36.71 -18.21
CA THR A 30 -10.12 -36.98 -19.59
C THR A 30 -8.95 -36.71 -20.53
N ARG A 31 -8.69 -37.64 -21.46
CA ARG A 31 -7.68 -37.48 -22.51
C ARG A 31 -8.23 -36.64 -23.67
N LYS A 32 -7.34 -36.20 -24.58
CA LYS A 32 -7.69 -35.35 -25.74
C LYS A 32 -8.60 -36.04 -26.77
N ASP A 33 -8.73 -37.36 -26.70
CA ASP A 33 -9.65 -38.21 -27.46
C ASP A 33 -11.05 -38.33 -26.82
N GLY A 34 -11.28 -37.67 -25.68
CA GLY A 34 -12.53 -37.71 -24.93
C GLY A 34 -12.66 -38.88 -23.94
N ALA A 35 -11.70 -39.81 -23.88
CA ALA A 35 -11.76 -40.94 -22.97
C ALA A 35 -11.43 -40.54 -21.52
N VAL A 36 -12.32 -40.85 -20.58
CA VAL A 36 -12.12 -40.58 -19.14
C VAL A 36 -11.31 -41.72 -18.51
N VAL A 37 -10.12 -41.41 -18.00
CA VAL A 37 -9.25 -42.37 -17.32
C VAL A 37 -9.47 -42.31 -15.81
N ALA A 38 -9.77 -43.46 -15.20
CA ALA A 38 -9.96 -43.61 -13.76
C ALA A 38 -8.64 -43.45 -12.95
N PRO A 39 -8.69 -43.06 -11.66
CA PRO A 39 -7.49 -42.84 -10.88
C PRO A 39 -6.82 -44.16 -10.51
N HIS A 40 -5.51 -44.26 -10.72
CA HIS A 40 -4.73 -45.48 -10.49
C HIS A 40 -3.29 -45.14 -10.08
N ILE A 41 -2.55 -46.12 -9.55
CA ILE A 41 -1.15 -45.95 -9.16
C ILE A 41 -0.26 -46.45 -10.30
N ARG A 42 0.74 -45.64 -10.69
CA ARG A 42 1.73 -45.99 -11.71
C ARG A 42 3.14 -45.82 -11.13
N LEU A 43 4.03 -46.79 -11.36
CA LEU A 43 5.45 -46.67 -11.04
C LEU A 43 6.12 -45.69 -12.02
N GLN A 44 6.89 -44.74 -11.49
CA GLN A 44 7.64 -43.76 -12.28
C GLN A 44 9.05 -43.59 -11.71
N LYS A 45 10.07 -43.70 -12.58
CA LYS A 45 11.48 -43.59 -12.19
C LYS A 45 11.88 -42.13 -11.96
N LYS A 46 12.59 -41.87 -10.85
CA LYS A 46 13.09 -40.53 -10.50
C LYS A 46 14.56 -40.55 -10.09
N ARG A 47 15.33 -39.54 -10.50
CA ARG A 47 16.71 -39.29 -10.02
C ARG A 47 16.69 -38.38 -8.79
N LEU A 48 17.60 -38.62 -7.86
CA LEU A 48 17.86 -37.76 -6.69
C LEU A 48 19.09 -36.88 -6.98
N HIS A 49 19.02 -35.59 -6.67
CA HIS A 49 20.14 -34.65 -6.75
C HIS A 49 20.61 -34.23 -5.35
N PRO A 50 21.94 -34.13 -5.12
CA PRO A 50 22.47 -33.61 -3.86
C PRO A 50 22.60 -32.07 -3.92
N GLN A 51 22.09 -31.37 -2.89
CA GLN A 51 22.40 -29.95 -2.67
C GLN A 51 22.81 -29.69 -1.22
N GLY A 52 24.11 -29.39 -1.06
CA GLY A 52 24.62 -28.22 -0.35
C GLY A 52 24.40 -28.09 1.17
N GLY A 53 25.48 -28.30 1.95
CA GLY A 53 25.57 -27.80 3.33
C GLY A 53 26.51 -28.61 4.22
N GLN A 54 27.82 -28.44 4.07
CA GLN A 54 28.78 -28.94 5.07
C GLN A 54 28.62 -28.16 6.39
N HIS A 55 28.43 -28.88 7.49
CA HIS A 55 28.77 -28.42 8.83
C HIS A 55 29.56 -29.51 9.55
N ASP A 56 30.40 -29.07 10.48
CA ASP A 56 31.64 -29.70 10.92
C ASP A 56 31.58 -31.17 11.39
N LEU A 57 32.73 -31.82 11.23
CA LEU A 57 33.08 -33.07 11.88
C LEU A 57 33.05 -32.89 13.42
N PHE A 58 32.85 -34.01 14.13
CA PHE A 58 32.88 -34.14 15.61
C PHE A 58 31.62 -33.68 16.38
N GLY A 59 30.57 -34.51 16.33
CA GLY A 59 29.46 -34.45 17.28
C GLY A 59 28.30 -35.35 16.85
N HIS A 60 28.05 -36.45 17.56
CA HIS A 60 26.99 -37.40 17.20
C HIS A 60 25.60 -36.76 17.24
N ALA A 61 24.95 -36.69 16.09
CA ALA A 61 23.50 -36.57 15.96
C ALA A 61 22.96 -37.87 15.38
N GLU A 62 22.04 -38.53 16.09
CA GLU A 62 21.40 -39.77 15.63
C GLU A 62 20.51 -39.51 14.40
N PRO A 63 20.24 -40.55 13.57
CA PRO A 63 19.41 -40.39 12.39
C PRO A 63 18.02 -39.87 12.76
N ARG A 64 17.49 -38.91 11.97
CA ARG A 64 16.09 -38.51 12.06
C ARG A 64 15.20 -39.69 11.67
N THR A 65 14.77 -40.47 12.65
CA THR A 65 13.60 -41.35 12.50
C THR A 65 12.43 -40.54 11.98
N GLU A 66 11.73 -41.03 10.95
CA GLU A 66 10.43 -40.47 10.61
C GLU A 66 9.52 -40.56 11.83
N ALA A 67 9.19 -39.40 12.41
CA ALA A 67 8.37 -39.35 13.61
C ALA A 67 6.95 -39.80 13.27
N HIS A 68 6.67 -41.08 13.49
CA HIS A 68 5.29 -41.58 13.59
C HIS A 68 4.51 -40.62 14.49
N LYS A 69 3.42 -40.07 13.97
CA LYS A 69 2.56 -39.16 14.74
C LYS A 69 2.10 -39.86 16.01
N LEU A 70 2.69 -39.50 17.14
CA LEU A 70 2.29 -39.97 18.46
C LEU A 70 0.77 -39.76 18.59
N GLY A 71 0.03 -40.81 18.94
CA GLY A 71 -1.39 -40.69 19.28
C GLY A 71 -1.58 -39.81 20.53
N ARG A 72 -2.82 -39.37 20.81
CA ARG A 72 -3.13 -38.45 21.92
C ARG A 72 -2.47 -38.83 23.25
N LEU A 73 -2.48 -40.12 23.58
CA LEU A 73 -1.85 -40.64 24.80
C LEU A 73 -0.31 -40.55 24.78
N GLY A 74 0.33 -40.81 23.64
CA GLY A 74 1.77 -40.63 23.47
C GLY A 74 2.22 -39.17 23.52
N GLN A 75 1.39 -38.25 22.99
CA GLN A 75 1.61 -36.80 23.13
C GLN A 75 1.50 -36.34 24.59
N PHE A 76 0.49 -36.84 25.31
CA PHE A 76 0.33 -36.57 26.74
C PHE A 76 1.54 -37.05 27.54
N VAL A 77 1.98 -38.30 27.34
CA VAL A 77 3.17 -38.86 27.99
C VAL A 77 4.42 -38.02 27.70
N HIS A 78 4.64 -37.65 26.43
CA HIS A 78 5.77 -36.82 26.05
C HIS A 78 5.74 -35.44 26.74
N LYS A 79 4.57 -34.79 26.80
CA LYS A 79 4.37 -33.50 27.51
C LYS A 79 4.69 -33.60 29.01
N HIS A 80 4.46 -34.74 29.64
CA HIS A 80 4.79 -34.96 31.06
C HIS A 80 6.23 -35.44 31.32
N GLY A 81 7.08 -35.48 30.28
CA GLY A 81 8.50 -35.81 30.40
C GLY A 81 8.81 -37.30 30.37
N GLY A 82 7.99 -38.08 29.66
CA GLY A 82 8.25 -39.50 29.39
C GLY A 82 7.43 -40.48 30.23
N TYR A 83 7.40 -41.73 29.79
CA TYR A 83 6.65 -42.82 30.40
C TYR A 83 7.10 -43.08 31.84
N ARG A 84 8.42 -43.11 32.08
CA ARG A 84 9.00 -43.38 33.41
C ARG A 84 8.72 -42.28 34.41
N ARG A 85 8.81 -41.01 34.00
CA ARG A 85 8.49 -39.86 34.87
C ARG A 85 7.00 -39.81 35.20
N LEU A 86 6.13 -40.13 34.24
CA LEU A 86 4.70 -40.19 34.51
C LEU A 86 4.35 -41.35 35.45
N LEU A 87 4.98 -42.53 35.29
CA LEU A 87 4.83 -43.64 36.24
C LEU A 87 5.38 -43.32 37.64
N SER A 88 6.51 -42.59 37.77
CA SER A 88 7.01 -42.20 39.10
C SER A 88 6.08 -41.20 39.79
N ILE A 89 5.44 -40.29 39.04
CA ILE A 89 4.40 -39.40 39.57
C ILE A 89 3.18 -40.20 40.02
N LEU A 90 2.69 -41.14 39.20
CA LEU A 90 1.57 -42.02 39.54
C LEU A 90 1.86 -42.91 40.77
N ALA A 91 3.09 -43.38 40.93
CA ALA A 91 3.52 -44.17 42.09
C ALA A 91 3.54 -43.36 43.40
N GLY A 92 3.80 -42.04 43.32
CA GLY A 92 3.76 -41.14 44.47
C GLY A 92 2.37 -40.64 44.88
N LEU A 93 1.31 -41.02 44.15
CA LEU A 93 -0.07 -40.58 44.44
C LEU A 93 -0.86 -41.64 45.22
N PRO A 94 -1.74 -41.22 46.16
CA PRO A 94 -2.73 -42.10 46.77
C PRO A 94 -3.61 -42.79 45.72
N GLU A 95 -3.98 -44.03 45.98
CA GLU A 95 -4.73 -44.89 45.05
C GLU A 95 -5.99 -44.23 44.44
N PRO A 96 -6.86 -43.53 45.22
CA PRO A 96 -8.04 -42.86 44.65
C PRO A 96 -7.72 -41.69 43.69
N GLN A 97 -6.53 -41.10 43.80
CA GLN A 97 -6.08 -40.01 42.90
C GLN A 97 -5.39 -40.58 41.66
N ARG A 98 -4.59 -41.65 41.84
CA ARG A 98 -3.98 -42.42 40.75
C ARG A 98 -5.03 -42.97 39.78
N ASP A 99 -6.13 -43.51 40.32
CA ASP A 99 -7.19 -44.12 39.51
C ASP A 99 -7.98 -43.09 38.70
N LYS A 100 -8.36 -41.96 39.32
CA LYS A 100 -8.94 -40.83 38.59
C LYS A 100 -8.04 -40.33 37.45
N LEU A 101 -6.72 -40.28 37.67
CA LEU A 101 -5.80 -39.86 36.61
C LEU A 101 -5.76 -40.88 35.46
N HIS A 102 -5.78 -42.18 35.76
CA HIS A 102 -5.89 -43.22 34.75
C HIS A 102 -7.22 -43.18 33.98
N GLU A 103 -8.34 -42.86 34.64
CA GLU A 103 -9.65 -42.65 34.02
C GLU A 103 -9.66 -41.43 33.08
N SER A 104 -9.14 -40.27 33.52
CA SER A 104 -9.02 -39.10 32.65
C SER A 104 -8.10 -39.36 31.45
N MET A 105 -7.02 -40.12 31.63
CA MET A 105 -6.14 -40.53 30.52
C MET A 105 -6.83 -41.50 29.56
N ALA A 106 -7.68 -42.39 30.06
CA ALA A 106 -8.52 -43.30 29.28
C ALA A 106 -9.55 -42.54 28.44
N GLU A 107 -10.20 -41.53 29.01
CA GLU A 107 -11.14 -40.64 28.32
C GLU A 107 -10.47 -39.85 27.19
N VAL A 108 -9.34 -39.18 27.48
CA VAL A 108 -8.56 -38.40 26.49
C VAL A 108 -8.05 -39.29 25.34
N ALA A 109 -7.66 -40.53 25.66
CA ALA A 109 -7.20 -41.52 24.69
C ALA A 109 -8.33 -42.26 23.94
N ARG A 110 -9.57 -42.17 24.44
CA ARG A 110 -10.72 -43.03 24.06
C ARG A 110 -10.36 -44.54 24.10
N LYS A 111 -9.75 -44.98 25.20
CA LYS A 111 -9.29 -46.37 25.41
C LYS A 111 -9.67 -46.85 26.82
N PRO A 112 -9.88 -48.16 27.05
CA PRO A 112 -10.10 -48.68 28.40
C PRO A 112 -8.92 -48.39 29.34
N VAL A 113 -9.20 -48.16 30.62
CA VAL A 113 -8.19 -47.88 31.68
C VAL A 113 -7.10 -48.96 31.73
N ALA A 114 -7.46 -50.23 31.57
CA ALA A 114 -6.49 -51.34 31.51
C ALA A 114 -5.46 -51.14 30.38
N MET A 115 -5.92 -50.77 29.17
CA MET A 115 -5.04 -50.52 28.02
C MET A 115 -4.18 -49.26 28.21
N VAL A 116 -4.64 -48.27 28.98
CA VAL A 116 -3.79 -47.12 29.37
C VAL A 116 -2.70 -47.53 30.34
N ARG A 117 -3.03 -48.30 31.39
CA ARG A 117 -2.04 -48.84 32.35
C ARG A 117 -0.99 -49.71 31.64
N GLU A 118 -1.43 -50.59 30.75
CA GLU A 118 -0.57 -51.45 29.94
C GLU A 118 0.31 -50.63 28.97
N PHE A 119 -0.25 -49.65 28.27
CA PHE A 119 0.50 -48.75 27.38
C PHE A 119 1.59 -47.96 28.12
N LEU A 120 1.29 -47.48 29.34
CA LEU A 120 2.28 -46.79 30.17
C LEU A 120 3.42 -47.73 30.62
N ALA A 121 3.08 -48.95 31.04
CA ALA A 121 4.05 -49.95 31.45
C ALA A 121 4.93 -50.43 30.28
N LEU A 122 4.36 -50.65 29.09
CA LEU A 122 5.10 -51.02 27.87
C LEU A 122 6.01 -49.87 27.40
N GLY A 123 5.50 -48.63 27.37
CA GLY A 123 6.31 -47.48 26.98
C GLY A 123 7.49 -47.25 27.93
N ALA A 124 7.31 -47.41 29.24
CA ALA A 124 8.40 -47.29 30.21
C ALA A 124 9.47 -48.39 30.08
N LYS A 125 9.12 -49.57 29.55
CA LYS A 125 10.07 -50.64 29.20
C LYS A 125 10.89 -50.34 27.94
N HIS A 126 10.41 -49.46 27.06
CA HIS A 126 11.06 -49.16 25.77
C HIS A 126 11.65 -47.73 25.70
N GLU A 127 11.40 -46.90 26.71
CA GLU A 127 11.99 -45.57 26.85
C GLU A 127 13.46 -45.64 27.32
N ALA A 128 14.36 -44.94 26.61
CA ALA A 128 15.77 -44.89 26.98
C ALA A 128 16.00 -44.08 28.28
N PRO A 129 16.96 -44.46 29.15
CA PRO A 129 17.28 -43.68 30.35
C PRO A 129 17.89 -42.32 29.99
N ALA A 130 17.40 -41.25 30.62
CA ALA A 130 17.85 -39.89 30.37
C ALA A 130 19.29 -39.65 30.86
N LYS A 131 20.11 -38.98 30.04
CA LYS A 131 21.44 -38.49 30.45
C LYS A 131 21.29 -37.17 31.24
N GLY A 132 21.86 -37.11 32.44
CA GLY A 132 22.07 -35.85 33.17
C GLY A 132 21.33 -35.71 34.50
N GLY A 133 21.73 -36.50 35.50
CA GLY A 133 21.35 -36.33 36.91
C GLY A 133 22.27 -37.16 37.79
N THR A 134 23.06 -36.51 38.65
CA THR A 134 24.15 -37.15 39.39
C THR A 134 23.68 -37.97 40.60
N ALA A 135 23.89 -39.28 40.52
CA ALA A 135 24.25 -40.25 41.55
C ALA A 135 23.49 -40.29 42.91
N LEU A 136 22.98 -41.50 43.23
CA LEU A 136 23.40 -42.27 44.42
C LEU A 136 23.28 -43.79 44.10
N THR A 137 24.38 -44.55 44.30
CA THR A 137 24.51 -46.02 44.58
C THR A 137 23.73 -47.07 43.74
N GLY A 138 24.28 -48.20 43.23
CA GLY A 138 25.62 -48.83 43.22
C GLY A 138 25.56 -50.26 42.61
N GLU A 139 26.70 -50.84 42.17
CA GLU A 139 26.99 -52.27 41.74
C GLU A 139 26.11 -52.89 40.61
N GLU A 140 26.56 -53.35 39.42
CA GLU A 140 27.45 -54.48 38.97
C GLU A 140 26.83 -55.91 39.03
N VAL A 141 27.08 -56.90 38.13
CA VAL A 141 28.14 -57.16 37.10
C VAL A 141 27.60 -57.90 35.83
N ALA A 142 28.40 -57.99 34.74
CA ALA A 142 28.50 -59.06 33.70
C ALA A 142 27.33 -59.38 32.71
N GLY A 143 27.54 -59.84 31.46
CA GLY A 143 28.76 -60.03 30.62
C GLY A 143 28.43 -60.54 29.19
N GLU A 144 29.34 -60.34 28.21
CA GLU A 144 29.86 -61.27 27.15
C GLU A 144 28.91 -62.21 26.32
N VAL A 145 29.06 -62.55 25.02
CA VAL A 145 30.19 -62.66 24.03
C VAL A 145 29.70 -62.43 22.55
N SER A 146 30.63 -62.25 21.60
CA SER A 146 30.55 -62.07 20.12
C SER A 146 29.87 -63.17 19.26
N PRO A 147 29.54 -62.87 17.97
CA PRO A 147 29.23 -63.85 16.92
C PRO A 147 30.27 -63.93 15.77
N HIS A 148 30.20 -65.00 14.95
CA HIS A 148 30.99 -65.24 13.74
C HIS A 148 30.07 -65.59 12.53
N ASP A 149 30.57 -65.29 11.32
CA ASP A 149 30.29 -65.86 9.99
C ASP A 149 28.91 -65.80 9.30
N ALA A 150 28.98 -65.48 7.99
CA ALA A 150 27.95 -65.63 6.97
C ALA A 150 28.60 -65.97 5.60
N PRO A 151 27.93 -66.72 4.69
CA PRO A 151 28.41 -66.96 3.32
C PRO A 151 27.53 -66.37 2.18
N SER A 152 28.09 -66.23 0.97
CA SER A 152 27.45 -65.77 -0.32
C SER A 152 27.14 -66.96 -1.27
N ARG A 153 26.35 -66.91 -2.36
CA ARG A 153 26.03 -65.94 -3.46
C ARG A 153 24.57 -66.12 -3.94
N GLY A 154 23.97 -65.42 -4.93
CA GLY A 154 24.38 -64.35 -5.87
C GLY A 154 24.24 -64.75 -7.36
N GLU A 155 23.48 -63.99 -8.19
CA GLU A 155 23.05 -64.35 -9.57
C GLU A 155 23.19 -63.18 -10.60
N VAL A 156 23.07 -63.47 -11.92
CA VAL A 156 23.69 -62.68 -13.04
C VAL A 156 22.67 -62.19 -14.11
N GLY A 157 22.99 -61.11 -14.85
CA GLY A 157 22.12 -60.47 -15.86
C GLY A 157 22.41 -60.79 -17.35
N PRO A 158 21.60 -60.25 -18.30
CA PRO A 158 21.56 -60.64 -19.72
C PRO A 158 22.78 -60.19 -20.55
N SER A 159 22.97 -60.82 -21.72
CA SER A 159 24.21 -60.78 -22.51
C SER A 159 23.99 -60.40 -23.97
N GLU A 160 25.06 -59.95 -24.63
CA GLU A 160 24.97 -59.43 -26.00
C GLU A 160 24.54 -60.51 -27.02
N GLY A 161 23.58 -60.18 -27.88
CA GLY A 161 22.91 -61.10 -28.79
C GLY A 161 21.49 -61.49 -28.38
N ASP A 162 21.08 -61.28 -27.12
CA ASP A 162 19.72 -61.59 -26.64
C ASP A 162 18.64 -60.87 -27.47
N THR A 163 17.46 -61.49 -27.67
CA THR A 163 16.31 -60.89 -28.38
C THR A 163 15.10 -60.68 -27.45
N LYS A 164 14.37 -59.57 -27.63
CA LYS A 164 13.11 -59.29 -26.91
C LYS A 164 12.05 -58.69 -27.83
N GLU A 165 10.78 -58.83 -27.47
CA GLU A 165 9.64 -58.32 -28.24
C GLU A 165 8.80 -57.39 -27.36
N GLU A 166 8.53 -56.16 -27.82
CA GLU A 166 7.87 -55.12 -27.03
C GLU A 166 7.01 -54.25 -27.95
N ASN A 167 5.73 -54.06 -27.58
CA ASN A 167 4.72 -53.33 -28.37
C ASN A 167 4.59 -53.79 -29.84
N GLY A 168 4.64 -55.10 -30.09
CA GLY A 168 4.45 -55.69 -31.43
C GLY A 168 5.65 -55.58 -32.37
N HIS A 169 6.82 -55.21 -31.85
CA HIS A 169 8.06 -55.13 -32.62
C HIS A 169 9.20 -55.88 -31.92
N ARG A 170 10.08 -56.51 -32.70
CA ARG A 170 11.17 -57.37 -32.21
C ARG A 170 12.50 -56.61 -32.20
N TYR A 171 13.29 -56.84 -31.16
CA TYR A 171 14.56 -56.16 -30.90
C TYR A 171 15.66 -57.18 -30.57
N VAL A 172 16.91 -56.86 -30.91
CA VAL A 172 18.12 -57.63 -30.55
C VAL A 172 19.13 -56.74 -29.81
N LEU A 173 19.77 -57.27 -28.77
CA LEU A 173 20.78 -56.58 -27.98
C LEU A 173 22.14 -56.62 -28.72
N ARG A 174 22.63 -55.47 -29.16
CA ARG A 174 23.97 -55.27 -29.76
C ARG A 174 24.57 -53.96 -29.25
N ASP A 175 25.89 -53.90 -29.05
CA ASP A 175 26.58 -52.77 -28.43
C ASP A 175 25.91 -52.33 -27.10
N SER A 176 25.51 -53.34 -26.31
CA SER A 176 24.69 -53.19 -25.08
C SER A 176 23.40 -52.35 -25.23
N ARG A 177 22.82 -52.23 -26.44
CA ARG A 177 21.54 -51.56 -26.73
C ARG A 177 20.58 -52.40 -27.56
N TRP A 178 19.29 -52.18 -27.36
CA TRP A 178 18.22 -52.94 -28.02
C TRP A 178 17.88 -52.33 -29.39
N HIS A 179 18.34 -52.97 -30.47
CA HIS A 179 18.12 -52.56 -31.85
C HIS A 179 16.87 -53.22 -32.44
N ARG A 180 15.96 -52.42 -32.98
CA ARG A 180 14.71 -52.87 -33.60
C ARG A 180 14.98 -53.52 -34.96
N ILE A 181 14.30 -54.63 -35.24
CA ILE A 181 14.34 -55.34 -36.52
C ILE A 181 13.06 -54.98 -37.29
N ASN A 182 13.20 -54.35 -38.46
CA ASN A 182 12.12 -54.06 -39.41
C ASN A 182 12.56 -54.50 -40.82
N GLU A 183 11.63 -55.03 -41.62
CA GLU A 183 11.84 -55.48 -43.01
C GLU A 183 11.64 -54.33 -44.04
N GLU A 184 11.93 -54.59 -45.32
CA GLU A 184 12.29 -53.62 -46.37
C GLU A 184 11.15 -52.86 -47.11
N SER A 185 11.54 -51.77 -47.81
CA SER A 185 10.97 -51.24 -49.08
C SER A 185 9.62 -50.48 -49.00
N THR A 186 9.22 -49.53 -49.87
CA THR A 186 9.72 -48.87 -51.12
C THR A 186 9.16 -47.41 -51.20
N ASP A 187 9.85 -46.47 -51.88
CA ASP A 187 9.41 -45.46 -52.91
C ASP A 187 8.03 -44.71 -52.80
N GLU A 188 7.73 -43.52 -53.37
CA GLU A 188 8.39 -42.57 -54.29
C GLU A 188 7.61 -41.20 -54.34
N ASN A 189 8.24 -40.09 -54.84
CA ASN A 189 7.64 -38.93 -55.59
C ASN A 189 6.49 -38.04 -54.97
N THR A 190 6.16 -36.78 -55.33
CA THR A 190 6.55 -35.72 -56.34
C THR A 190 6.26 -34.29 -55.76
N GLY A 191 6.88 -33.20 -56.29
CA GLY A 191 6.44 -31.77 -56.09
C GLY A 191 5.57 -31.23 -57.25
N PRO A 192 5.61 -29.93 -57.70
CA PRO A 192 5.92 -28.61 -57.07
C PRO A 192 4.99 -27.44 -57.60
N THR A 193 5.48 -26.17 -57.72
CA THR A 193 4.98 -24.99 -58.57
C THR A 193 3.66 -24.23 -58.20
N GLN A 194 3.36 -22.96 -58.62
CA GLN A 194 4.10 -21.67 -58.91
C GLN A 194 3.10 -20.48 -59.17
N GLY A 195 3.54 -19.21 -59.03
CA GLY A 195 3.14 -17.99 -59.80
C GLY A 195 1.78 -17.29 -59.54
N ASP A 196 1.48 -16.04 -59.96
CA ASP A 196 2.28 -14.86 -60.40
C ASP A 196 1.37 -13.58 -60.45
N GLU A 197 1.98 -12.36 -60.36
CA GLU A 197 1.59 -11.03 -60.93
C GLU A 197 0.14 -10.43 -60.68
N GLU A 198 -0.26 -9.17 -60.94
CA GLU A 198 0.29 -8.00 -61.68
C GLU A 198 -0.22 -6.62 -61.13
N GLN A 199 0.19 -5.51 -61.76
CA GLN A 199 0.34 -4.11 -61.30
C GLN A 199 -0.79 -3.10 -61.70
N GLY A 200 -0.64 -1.83 -61.27
CA GLY A 200 -1.13 -0.61 -61.99
C GLY A 200 -1.96 0.40 -61.18
N ALA A 201 -1.89 1.74 -61.30
CA ALA A 201 -0.88 2.75 -61.64
C ALA A 201 -1.57 4.15 -61.64
N SER A 202 -1.06 5.14 -60.88
CA SER A 202 -1.03 6.61 -61.17
C SER A 202 -2.32 7.43 -61.47
N ALA A 203 -2.40 8.78 -61.51
CA ALA A 203 -1.78 9.92 -60.81
C ALA A 203 -2.50 11.22 -61.30
N GLY A 204 -2.41 12.38 -60.62
CA GLY A 204 -2.86 13.69 -61.17
C GLY A 204 -3.32 14.74 -60.13
N ALA A 205 -3.09 16.04 -60.37
CA ALA A 205 -3.23 17.10 -59.36
C ALA A 205 -3.67 18.50 -59.89
N GLY A 206 -4.14 19.38 -58.98
CA GLY A 206 -4.01 20.85 -59.05
C GLY A 206 -5.25 21.70 -59.43
N GLY A 207 -5.41 22.90 -58.82
CA GLY A 207 -6.30 23.98 -59.33
C GLY A 207 -6.93 24.97 -58.32
N THR A 208 -7.14 26.23 -58.73
CA THR A 208 -7.39 27.47 -57.91
C THR A 208 -8.25 28.50 -58.68
N ALA A 209 -8.96 29.51 -58.13
CA ALA A 209 -9.36 29.96 -56.76
C ALA A 209 -10.52 31.01 -56.87
N ASP A 210 -10.64 31.96 -55.92
CA ASP A 210 -11.36 33.27 -55.98
C ASP A 210 -12.91 33.31 -56.02
N GLU A 211 -13.66 34.39 -55.63
CA GLU A 211 -13.49 35.56 -54.71
C GLU A 211 -14.86 36.35 -54.61
N VAL A 212 -14.99 37.39 -53.76
CA VAL A 212 -15.83 38.64 -53.88
C VAL A 212 -17.27 38.76 -53.26
N SER A 213 -17.39 39.67 -52.26
CA SER A 213 -18.44 40.71 -51.88
C SER A 213 -19.98 40.44 -51.96
N GLY A 214 -20.92 41.26 -51.44
CA GLY A 214 -20.93 42.62 -50.84
C GLY A 214 -22.37 43.10 -50.48
N VAL A 215 -22.54 44.27 -49.81
CA VAL A 215 -23.79 44.77 -49.14
C VAL A 215 -24.53 45.89 -49.92
N PRO A 216 -25.86 46.11 -49.72
CA PRO A 216 -26.44 47.44 -49.30
C PRO A 216 -27.58 47.31 -48.23
N SER A 217 -27.73 48.17 -47.20
CA SER A 217 -28.36 49.54 -47.09
C SER A 217 -29.91 49.58 -47.25
N GLU A 218 -30.74 50.45 -46.64
CA GLU A 218 -30.56 51.69 -45.84
C GLU A 218 -31.89 52.16 -45.11
N GLY A 219 -31.80 52.92 -43.99
CA GLY A 219 -32.81 53.88 -43.43
C GLY A 219 -34.18 53.39 -42.86
N GLY A 220 -34.85 54.03 -41.89
CA GLY A 220 -34.53 55.18 -41.02
C GLY A 220 -35.79 55.76 -40.28
N ALA A 221 -35.57 56.60 -39.25
CA ALA A 221 -36.56 57.35 -38.41
C ALA A 221 -37.24 56.61 -37.23
N GLY A 222 -37.50 57.33 -36.12
CA GLY A 222 -38.04 56.76 -34.87
C GLY A 222 -38.84 57.75 -34.01
N ALA A 223 -39.30 57.29 -32.84
CA ALA A 223 -39.91 58.09 -31.77
C ALA A 223 -39.93 57.30 -30.43
N GLU A 224 -39.73 58.00 -29.31
CA GLU A 224 -39.92 57.54 -27.93
C GLU A 224 -41.34 57.91 -27.41
N PRO A 225 -41.78 57.49 -26.20
CA PRO A 225 -41.58 56.18 -25.53
C PRO A 225 -42.90 55.62 -24.95
N GLU A 226 -42.94 54.32 -24.58
CA GLU A 226 -43.85 53.85 -23.53
C GLU A 226 -43.24 52.69 -22.72
N SER A 227 -43.56 52.61 -21.43
CA SER A 227 -42.82 51.82 -20.44
C SER A 227 -42.97 50.30 -20.60
N THR A 228 -41.84 49.59 -20.67
CA THR A 228 -41.77 48.12 -20.61
C THR A 228 -40.73 47.66 -19.58
N GLU A 229 -40.92 46.46 -19.04
CA GLU A 229 -39.99 45.81 -18.10
C GLU A 229 -38.58 45.66 -18.74
N PRO A 230 -37.49 45.68 -17.96
CA PRO A 230 -36.14 45.85 -18.51
C PRO A 230 -35.75 44.67 -19.40
N ALA A 231 -35.68 44.92 -20.70
CA ALA A 231 -34.98 44.05 -21.64
C ALA A 231 -33.52 43.90 -21.22
N HIS A 232 -32.95 42.70 -21.40
CA HIS A 232 -31.56 42.41 -21.07
C HIS A 232 -30.61 43.31 -21.89
N ASP A 233 -30.02 44.32 -21.25
CA ASP A 233 -28.98 45.15 -21.86
C ASP A 233 -27.68 44.34 -22.04
N PRO A 234 -27.27 44.00 -23.28
CA PRO A 234 -26.06 43.24 -23.51
C PRO A 234 -24.77 44.03 -23.22
N VAL A 235 -24.82 45.37 -23.19
CA VAL A 235 -23.68 46.22 -22.86
C VAL A 235 -23.39 46.13 -21.35
N ALA A 236 -24.41 46.31 -20.52
CA ALA A 236 -24.29 46.18 -19.06
C ALA A 236 -23.81 44.77 -18.63
N HIS A 237 -24.17 43.70 -19.36
CA HIS A 237 -23.66 42.35 -19.08
C HIS A 237 -22.19 42.16 -19.48
N ALA A 238 -21.73 42.84 -20.53
CA ALA A 238 -20.33 42.81 -20.95
C ALA A 238 -19.45 43.59 -19.98
N GLU A 239 -19.87 44.79 -19.57
CA GLU A 239 -19.19 45.61 -18.55
C GLU A 239 -19.10 44.85 -17.21
N ALA A 240 -20.21 44.27 -16.72
CA ALA A 240 -20.21 43.49 -15.48
C ALA A 240 -19.29 42.24 -15.50
N LYS A 241 -19.04 41.64 -16.68
CA LYS A 241 -18.04 40.57 -16.85
C LYS A 241 -16.61 41.08 -16.78
N GLN A 242 -16.37 42.26 -17.31
CA GLN A 242 -15.05 42.88 -17.36
C GLN A 242 -14.66 43.39 -15.97
N ASP A 243 -15.58 44.07 -15.28
CA ASP A 243 -15.46 44.43 -13.86
C ASP A 243 -15.23 43.20 -12.96
N LEU A 244 -15.94 42.10 -13.21
CA LEU A 244 -15.73 40.85 -12.47
C LEU A 244 -14.33 40.27 -12.71
N ALA A 245 -13.83 40.30 -13.94
CA ALA A 245 -12.50 39.81 -14.26
C ALA A 245 -11.40 40.65 -13.58
N ASP A 246 -11.54 41.98 -13.59
CA ASP A 246 -10.59 42.90 -12.97
C ASP A 246 -10.63 42.84 -11.42
N GLU A 247 -11.81 42.68 -10.81
CA GLU A 247 -11.95 42.45 -9.36
C GLU A 247 -11.40 41.07 -8.96
N LEU A 248 -11.66 40.00 -9.71
CA LEU A 248 -11.09 38.67 -9.42
C LEU A 248 -9.56 38.62 -9.60
N LEU A 249 -9.00 39.43 -10.50
CA LEU A 249 -7.55 39.57 -10.67
C LEU A 249 -6.86 40.31 -9.52
N THR A 250 -7.60 41.10 -8.75
CA THR A 250 -7.03 41.98 -7.70
C THR A 250 -7.42 41.58 -6.28
N ASN A 251 -8.62 41.04 -6.06
CA ASN A 251 -9.10 40.55 -4.76
C ASN A 251 -10.19 39.46 -4.93
N PRO A 252 -9.81 38.20 -5.22
CA PRO A 252 -10.76 37.15 -5.62
C PRO A 252 -11.77 36.74 -4.54
N ASP A 253 -11.43 36.91 -3.26
CA ASP A 253 -12.30 36.58 -2.12
C ASP A 253 -13.20 37.75 -1.67
N SER A 254 -13.27 38.84 -2.46
CA SER A 254 -14.06 40.03 -2.07
C SER A 254 -15.57 39.80 -2.18
N GLU A 255 -16.33 40.39 -1.26
CA GLU A 255 -17.80 40.37 -1.31
C GLU A 255 -18.35 41.02 -2.59
N ARG A 256 -17.59 41.97 -3.16
CA ARG A 256 -17.87 42.60 -4.45
C ARG A 256 -17.65 41.65 -5.64
N ALA A 257 -16.61 40.83 -5.62
CA ALA A 257 -16.40 39.78 -6.61
C ALA A 257 -17.56 38.76 -6.59
N ALA A 258 -18.01 38.38 -5.39
CA ALA A 258 -19.17 37.50 -5.21
C ALA A 258 -20.49 38.14 -5.70
N GLU A 259 -20.68 39.45 -5.51
CA GLU A 259 -21.84 40.18 -6.03
C GLU A 259 -21.83 40.30 -7.57
N LEU A 260 -20.68 40.67 -8.14
CA LEU A 260 -20.49 40.75 -9.60
C LEU A 260 -20.67 39.38 -10.28
N ALA A 261 -20.16 38.31 -9.67
CA ALA A 261 -20.36 36.94 -10.15
C ALA A 261 -21.84 36.54 -10.21
N ARG A 262 -22.66 36.96 -9.22
CA ARG A 262 -24.12 36.75 -9.25
C ARG A 262 -24.77 37.53 -10.39
N LYS A 263 -24.47 38.82 -10.56
CA LYS A 263 -25.02 39.64 -11.66
C LYS A 263 -24.70 39.06 -13.04
N VAL A 264 -23.47 38.56 -13.23
CA VAL A 264 -23.06 37.88 -14.47
C VAL A 264 -23.82 36.56 -14.67
N ALA A 265 -24.02 35.75 -13.62
CA ALA A 265 -24.81 34.53 -13.70
C ALA A 265 -26.29 34.79 -14.02
N ASP A 266 -26.90 35.78 -13.37
CA ASP A 266 -28.32 36.14 -13.54
C ASP A 266 -28.62 36.65 -14.95
N GLY A 267 -27.76 37.49 -15.54
CA GLY A 267 -27.90 37.93 -16.93
C GLY A 267 -27.74 36.79 -17.95
N PHE A 268 -26.77 35.88 -17.73
CA PHE A 268 -26.64 34.68 -18.57
C PHE A 268 -27.90 33.82 -18.52
N LYS A 269 -28.47 33.64 -17.32
CA LYS A 269 -29.71 32.88 -17.09
C LYS A 269 -30.92 33.51 -17.79
N ALA A 270 -31.07 34.83 -17.74
CA ALA A 270 -32.11 35.54 -18.48
C ALA A 270 -32.00 35.29 -20.00
N GLY A 271 -30.78 35.33 -20.55
CA GLY A 271 -30.52 35.01 -21.96
C GLY A 271 -30.82 33.55 -22.36
N GLN A 272 -30.77 32.59 -21.42
CA GLN A 272 -31.18 31.20 -21.68
C GLN A 272 -32.69 30.99 -21.57
N LEU A 273 -33.36 31.72 -20.67
CA LEU A 273 -34.83 31.71 -20.57
C LEU A 273 -35.49 32.28 -21.83
N GLU A 274 -34.90 33.30 -22.44
CA GLU A 274 -35.44 33.84 -23.70
C GLU A 274 -35.28 32.84 -24.86
N LYS A 275 -34.13 32.15 -24.96
CA LYS A 275 -33.93 31.04 -25.91
C LYS A 275 -34.87 29.86 -25.64
N LEU A 276 -35.24 29.60 -24.39
CA LEU A 276 -36.25 28.60 -24.04
C LEU A 276 -37.62 29.00 -24.60
N ARG A 277 -38.02 30.27 -24.46
CA ARG A 277 -39.28 30.79 -25.01
C ARG A 277 -39.32 30.70 -26.53
N THR A 278 -38.24 31.08 -27.23
CA THR A 278 -38.14 30.94 -28.69
C THR A 278 -38.33 29.48 -29.12
N LYS A 279 -37.61 28.54 -28.50
CA LYS A 279 -37.77 27.09 -28.77
C LYS A 279 -39.18 26.58 -28.46
N ILE A 280 -39.82 27.09 -27.41
CA ILE A 280 -41.21 26.72 -27.06
C ILE A 280 -42.20 27.16 -28.15
N GLU A 281 -42.01 28.34 -28.75
CA GLU A 281 -42.82 28.79 -29.87
C GLU A 281 -42.52 28.03 -31.18
N GLU A 282 -41.25 27.71 -31.46
CA GLU A 282 -40.87 26.80 -32.58
C GLU A 282 -41.54 25.41 -32.46
N MET A 283 -41.74 24.90 -31.24
CA MET A 283 -42.47 23.65 -30.97
C MET A 283 -44.01 23.78 -31.09
N GLY A 284 -44.51 24.93 -31.54
CA GLY A 284 -45.94 25.20 -31.74
C GLY A 284 -46.65 25.80 -30.53
N GLY A 285 -45.89 26.49 -29.67
CA GLY A 285 -46.41 27.36 -28.62
C GLY A 285 -46.59 26.70 -27.26
N LYS A 286 -46.39 27.51 -26.20
CA LYS A 286 -46.41 27.11 -24.78
C LYS A 286 -47.60 26.23 -24.39
N ALA A 287 -48.81 26.56 -24.85
CA ALA A 287 -50.02 25.80 -24.56
C ALA A 287 -49.98 24.36 -25.13
N LYS A 288 -49.47 24.20 -26.36
CA LYS A 288 -49.43 22.91 -27.07
C LYS A 288 -48.39 21.97 -26.47
N VAL A 289 -47.22 22.51 -26.13
CA VAL A 289 -46.14 21.77 -25.45
C VAL A 289 -46.60 21.33 -24.04
N ALA A 290 -47.25 22.22 -23.29
CA ALA A 290 -47.78 21.90 -21.96
C ALA A 290 -48.90 20.84 -22.00
N GLU A 291 -49.82 20.90 -22.96
CA GLU A 291 -50.86 19.87 -23.15
C GLU A 291 -50.27 18.50 -23.48
N ALA A 292 -49.30 18.43 -24.41
CA ALA A 292 -48.63 17.18 -24.76
C ALA A 292 -47.93 16.52 -23.56
N ILE A 293 -47.30 17.34 -22.69
CA ILE A 293 -46.67 16.89 -21.46
C ILE A 293 -47.71 16.38 -20.44
N LYS A 294 -48.79 17.14 -20.20
CA LYS A 294 -49.88 16.72 -19.27
C LYS A 294 -50.54 15.41 -19.69
N HIS A 295 -50.87 15.26 -20.97
CA HIS A 295 -51.52 14.07 -21.51
C HIS A 295 -50.67 12.82 -21.28
N GLU A 296 -49.35 12.92 -21.45
CA GLU A 296 -48.46 11.78 -21.26
C GLU A 296 -48.18 11.49 -19.77
N ILE A 297 -48.08 12.51 -18.91
CA ILE A 297 -48.03 12.35 -17.43
C ILE A 297 -49.29 11.62 -16.91
N GLY A 298 -50.45 11.90 -17.50
CA GLY A 298 -51.72 11.24 -17.17
C GLY A 298 -51.73 9.74 -17.47
N LYS A 299 -50.91 9.26 -18.41
CA LYS A 299 -50.75 7.83 -18.71
C LYS A 299 -49.69 7.13 -17.86
N SER A 300 -48.59 7.81 -17.52
CA SER A 300 -47.49 7.23 -16.74
C SER A 300 -47.73 7.26 -15.23
N GLY A 301 -48.77 7.96 -14.74
CA GLY A 301 -49.06 8.07 -13.31
C GLY A 301 -48.14 9.04 -12.55
N GLY A 302 -47.37 9.87 -13.28
CA GLY A 302 -46.39 10.79 -12.74
C GLY A 302 -45.21 11.01 -13.68
N LEU A 303 -44.38 12.02 -13.39
CA LEU A 303 -43.14 12.28 -14.14
C LEU A 303 -42.07 11.19 -13.89
N ASP A 304 -41.93 10.70 -12.66
CA ASP A 304 -40.88 9.74 -12.28
C ASP A 304 -41.42 8.33 -11.92
N ALA A 305 -42.61 7.97 -12.41
CA ALA A 305 -43.25 6.69 -12.12
C ALA A 305 -42.96 5.62 -13.20
N GLY A 306 -42.06 4.68 -12.89
CA GLY A 306 -41.79 3.49 -13.71
C GLY A 306 -40.54 3.59 -14.60
N GLY A 307 -39.84 2.46 -14.77
CA GLY A 307 -38.48 2.37 -15.32
C GLY A 307 -38.28 2.64 -16.82
N VAL A 308 -39.17 3.40 -17.47
CA VAL A 308 -39.00 3.85 -18.86
C VAL A 308 -39.28 5.35 -18.91
N LYS A 309 -38.26 6.16 -19.23
CA LYS A 309 -38.43 7.62 -19.37
C LYS A 309 -39.53 7.92 -20.39
N SER A 310 -40.63 8.53 -19.96
CA SER A 310 -41.68 8.95 -20.87
C SER A 310 -41.14 10.02 -21.84
N ARG A 311 -41.72 10.12 -23.03
CA ARG A 311 -41.31 11.13 -24.04
C ARG A 311 -41.35 12.56 -23.50
N ALA A 312 -42.28 12.85 -22.59
CA ALA A 312 -42.38 14.14 -21.91
C ALA A 312 -41.17 14.44 -21.00
N VAL A 313 -40.72 13.46 -20.20
CA VAL A 313 -39.53 13.63 -19.33
C VAL A 313 -38.27 13.82 -20.17
N ALA A 314 -38.11 13.04 -21.25
CA ALA A 314 -36.97 13.17 -22.15
C ALA A 314 -36.92 14.56 -22.84
N LEU A 315 -38.07 15.13 -23.18
CA LEU A 315 -38.16 16.47 -23.76
C LEU A 315 -37.77 17.57 -22.75
N VAL A 316 -38.30 17.52 -21.53
CA VAL A 316 -37.99 18.51 -20.48
C VAL A 316 -36.52 18.40 -20.04
N ASP A 317 -36.01 17.19 -19.83
CA ASP A 317 -34.58 16.95 -19.52
C ASP A 317 -33.67 17.45 -20.67
N GLY A 318 -34.07 17.22 -21.92
CA GLY A 318 -33.32 17.66 -23.10
C GLY A 318 -33.27 19.19 -23.23
N LEU A 319 -34.40 19.87 -23.01
CA LEU A 319 -34.47 21.34 -23.01
C LEU A 319 -33.61 21.94 -21.88
N ALA A 320 -33.77 21.42 -20.65
CA ALA A 320 -32.98 21.80 -19.48
C ALA A 320 -31.47 21.67 -19.74
N THR A 321 -31.04 20.50 -20.22
CA THR A 321 -29.63 20.24 -20.55
C THR A 321 -29.13 21.14 -21.68
N SER A 322 -29.91 21.33 -22.76
CA SER A 322 -29.47 22.08 -23.95
C SER A 322 -29.36 23.60 -23.74
N LEU A 323 -29.95 24.13 -22.68
CA LEU A 323 -29.96 25.57 -22.34
C LEU A 323 -29.28 25.86 -20.99
N ASN A 324 -28.74 24.82 -20.33
CA ASN A 324 -28.15 24.90 -18.99
C ASN A 324 -29.11 25.52 -17.94
N LEU A 325 -30.38 25.09 -17.99
CA LEU A 325 -31.43 25.45 -17.04
C LEU A 325 -31.82 24.22 -16.19
N SER A 326 -32.38 24.42 -15.01
CA SER A 326 -32.93 23.31 -14.22
C SER A 326 -34.26 22.80 -14.79
N ARG A 327 -34.59 21.54 -14.48
CA ARG A 327 -35.88 20.92 -14.83
C ARG A 327 -37.07 21.76 -14.32
N ASP A 328 -36.97 22.28 -13.09
CA ASP A 328 -38.03 23.08 -12.45
C ASP A 328 -38.23 24.43 -13.14
N GLU A 329 -37.18 25.05 -13.67
CA GLU A 329 -37.27 26.31 -14.42
C GLU A 329 -37.92 26.12 -15.78
N VAL A 330 -37.60 25.01 -16.48
CA VAL A 330 -38.27 24.65 -17.75
C VAL A 330 -39.76 24.36 -17.51
N LEU A 331 -40.10 23.65 -16.42
CA LEU A 331 -41.49 23.38 -16.06
C LEU A 331 -42.24 24.65 -15.63
N ALA A 332 -41.59 25.54 -14.88
CA ALA A 332 -42.17 26.83 -14.49
C ALA A 332 -42.45 27.73 -15.70
N GLU A 333 -41.51 27.83 -16.66
CA GLU A 333 -41.71 28.58 -17.90
C GLU A 333 -42.75 27.90 -18.81
N LEU A 334 -43.01 26.60 -18.69
CA LEU A 334 -44.16 25.92 -19.31
C LEU A 334 -45.48 26.06 -18.54
N GLY A 335 -45.48 26.70 -17.36
CA GLY A 335 -46.66 26.85 -16.50
C GLY A 335 -47.10 25.57 -15.77
N LEU A 336 -46.21 24.59 -15.64
CA LEU A 336 -46.46 23.30 -15.00
C LEU A 336 -45.83 23.29 -13.58
N LYS A 337 -46.65 23.11 -12.54
CA LYS A 337 -46.17 22.98 -11.15
C LYS A 337 -46.16 21.52 -10.70
N GLU A 338 -45.06 21.08 -10.06
CA GLU A 338 -45.02 19.79 -9.35
C GLU A 338 -46.12 19.73 -8.27
N VAL A 339 -47.01 18.74 -8.35
CA VAL A 339 -47.92 18.41 -7.23
C VAL A 339 -47.21 17.45 -6.29
N ARG A 340 -46.24 17.95 -5.51
CA ARG A 340 -45.68 17.20 -4.39
C ARG A 340 -46.75 17.00 -3.31
N ARG A 341 -47.33 15.81 -3.24
CA ARG A 341 -48.16 15.40 -2.09
C ARG A 341 -47.31 15.40 -0.82
N LYS A 342 -47.49 16.41 0.05
CA LYS A 342 -46.98 16.39 1.42
C LYS A 342 -47.58 15.19 2.17
N ALA A 343 -46.73 14.25 2.58
CA ALA A 343 -47.13 13.20 3.50
C ALA A 343 -47.47 13.82 4.87
N ARG A 344 -48.70 13.61 5.33
CA ARG A 344 -49.20 14.12 6.61
C ARG A 344 -48.76 13.19 7.73
N ALA A 345 -47.95 13.69 8.66
CA ALA A 345 -47.55 12.93 9.84
C ALA A 345 -48.78 12.54 10.68
N THR A 346 -48.89 11.26 11.01
CA THR A 346 -49.87 10.73 11.98
C THR A 346 -49.14 9.73 12.87
N PRO A 347 -49.17 9.84 14.19
CA PRO A 347 -48.45 8.91 15.06
C PRO A 347 -49.16 7.57 15.14
N GLN A 348 -48.45 6.47 14.93
CA GLN A 348 -48.96 5.12 15.22
C GLN A 348 -47.96 4.29 16.02
N LYS A 349 -48.51 3.56 17.00
CA LYS A 349 -47.83 2.52 17.79
C LYS A 349 -47.37 1.36 16.88
N PRO A 350 -46.36 0.58 17.30
CA PRO A 350 -45.63 -0.31 16.40
C PRO A 350 -46.49 -1.48 15.89
N LYS A 351 -46.40 -1.74 14.58
CA LYS A 351 -46.69 -3.05 13.98
C LYS A 351 -45.38 -3.67 13.52
N ASN A 352 -45.00 -4.79 14.14
CA ASN A 352 -43.92 -5.63 13.66
C ASN A 352 -44.33 -6.33 12.36
N THR A 353 -43.91 -5.78 11.22
CA THR A 353 -43.43 -6.46 9.98
C THR A 353 -43.30 -5.39 8.90
N LEU A 354 -42.07 -5.04 8.52
CA LEU A 354 -41.81 -4.17 7.37
C LEU A 354 -41.89 -5.00 6.07
N GLU A 355 -42.94 -4.77 5.29
CA GLU A 355 -43.05 -5.28 3.93
C GLU A 355 -42.02 -4.56 3.04
N THR A 356 -41.13 -5.33 2.42
CA THR A 356 -40.21 -4.82 1.39
C THR A 356 -40.65 -5.40 0.04
N GLY A 357 -40.63 -4.58 -1.01
CA GLY A 357 -41.17 -4.95 -2.32
C GLY A 357 -40.38 -6.08 -2.97
N GLY A 358 -41.06 -7.20 -3.25
CA GLY A 358 -40.47 -8.44 -3.74
C GLY A 358 -40.81 -9.58 -2.79
N ASP A 359 -41.50 -10.61 -3.28
CA ASP A 359 -41.94 -11.74 -2.47
C ASP A 359 -40.77 -12.71 -2.20
N PHE A 360 -39.85 -12.31 -1.31
CA PHE A 360 -38.72 -13.12 -0.85
C PHE A 360 -39.17 -14.23 0.14
N SER A 361 -40.23 -14.95 -0.20
CA SER A 361 -40.83 -16.00 0.61
C SER A 361 -40.38 -17.41 0.23
N ASP A 362 -39.60 -17.58 -0.84
CA ASP A 362 -39.18 -18.90 -1.33
C ASP A 362 -37.99 -19.46 -0.52
N ASP A 363 -38.03 -20.75 -0.20
CA ASP A 363 -36.96 -21.48 0.50
C ASP A 363 -36.12 -22.36 -0.46
N ASP A 364 -36.42 -22.42 -1.77
CA ASP A 364 -35.56 -23.04 -2.80
C ASP A 364 -34.32 -22.15 -3.09
N PRO A 365 -33.08 -22.61 -2.84
CA PRO A 365 -31.86 -21.85 -3.14
C PRO A 365 -31.67 -21.47 -4.61
N ASN A 366 -32.33 -22.16 -5.54
CA ASN A 366 -32.26 -21.89 -6.98
C ASN A 366 -33.28 -20.86 -7.45
N SER A 367 -34.23 -20.47 -6.58
CA SER A 367 -35.27 -19.50 -6.91
C SER A 367 -34.70 -18.09 -7.01
N PRO A 368 -35.12 -17.28 -8.01
CA PRO A 368 -34.78 -15.86 -8.04
C PRO A 368 -35.31 -15.10 -6.81
N ASN A 369 -36.33 -15.65 -6.14
CA ASN A 369 -36.98 -15.08 -4.95
C ASN A 369 -36.50 -15.73 -3.64
N TYR A 370 -35.39 -16.49 -3.65
CA TYR A 370 -34.87 -17.17 -2.47
C TYR A 370 -34.66 -16.21 -1.29
N ARG A 371 -35.27 -16.55 -0.15
CA ARG A 371 -35.34 -15.76 1.09
C ARG A 371 -33.98 -15.40 1.68
N PHE A 372 -32.95 -16.21 1.44
CA PHE A 372 -31.58 -15.96 1.91
C PHE A 372 -30.58 -15.66 0.79
N ARG A 373 -31.08 -15.23 -0.38
CA ARG A 373 -30.29 -14.75 -1.51
C ARG A 373 -29.44 -13.53 -1.11
N ASP A 374 -28.31 -13.36 -1.76
CA ASP A 374 -27.49 -12.16 -1.65
C ASP A 374 -28.31 -10.90 -1.97
N THR A 375 -28.24 -9.90 -1.09
CA THR A 375 -28.97 -8.62 -1.20
C THR A 375 -28.26 -7.57 -2.07
N GLY A 376 -27.18 -8.01 -2.70
CA GLY A 376 -26.17 -7.27 -3.41
C GLY A 376 -24.90 -8.12 -3.42
N TYR A 377 -24.20 -8.18 -4.56
CA TYR A 377 -22.97 -8.95 -4.66
C TYR A 377 -21.81 -8.09 -4.15
N ILE A 378 -21.19 -8.52 -3.04
CA ILE A 378 -20.07 -7.80 -2.39
C ILE A 378 -18.73 -8.12 -3.09
N GLY A 379 -18.77 -8.96 -4.13
CA GLY A 379 -17.73 -9.08 -5.16
C GLY A 379 -18.27 -8.82 -6.55
N GLY A 380 -17.47 -9.08 -7.58
CA GLY A 380 -17.82 -9.16 -9.01
C GLY A 380 -18.63 -8.03 -9.65
N SER A 381 -18.71 -6.84 -9.04
CA SER A 381 -19.06 -5.63 -9.78
C SER A 381 -17.97 -5.31 -10.82
N ARG A 382 -18.25 -4.39 -11.75
CA ARG A 382 -17.31 -3.97 -12.81
C ARG A 382 -15.93 -3.56 -12.26
N LYS A 383 -15.93 -3.01 -11.03
CA LYS A 383 -14.76 -2.72 -10.17
C LYS A 383 -13.88 -3.93 -9.89
N GLU A 384 -14.48 -5.06 -9.52
CA GLU A 384 -13.72 -6.28 -9.27
C GLU A 384 -13.18 -6.88 -10.56
N LEU A 385 -13.86 -6.73 -11.70
CA LEU A 385 -13.29 -7.12 -12.99
C LEU A 385 -12.06 -6.27 -13.33
N ALA A 386 -12.14 -4.94 -13.15
CA ALA A 386 -11.00 -4.05 -13.32
C ALA A 386 -9.85 -4.38 -12.35
N ALA A 387 -10.15 -4.64 -11.07
CA ALA A 387 -9.19 -5.03 -10.06
C ALA A 387 -8.55 -6.41 -10.33
N GLN A 388 -9.35 -7.39 -10.76
CA GLN A 388 -8.87 -8.72 -11.13
C GLN A 388 -8.00 -8.66 -12.39
N MET A 389 -8.36 -7.85 -13.38
CA MET A 389 -7.54 -7.60 -14.57
C MET A 389 -6.17 -7.03 -14.21
N ILE A 390 -6.10 -6.06 -13.27
CA ILE A 390 -4.82 -5.54 -12.75
C ILE A 390 -4.00 -6.63 -12.06
N ARG A 391 -4.63 -7.39 -11.14
CA ARG A 391 -3.97 -8.50 -10.43
C ARG A 391 -3.53 -9.62 -11.38
N GLN A 392 -4.25 -9.86 -12.47
CA GLN A 392 -3.94 -10.85 -13.50
C GLN A 392 -2.76 -10.40 -14.35
N ALA A 393 -2.79 -9.18 -14.88
CA ALA A 393 -1.68 -8.62 -15.66
C ALA A 393 -0.36 -8.64 -14.88
N GLY A 394 -0.38 -8.21 -13.60
CA GLY A 394 0.79 -8.26 -12.72
C GLY A 394 1.32 -9.69 -12.50
N ARG A 395 0.46 -10.71 -12.42
CA ARG A 395 0.87 -12.13 -12.32
C ARG A 395 1.43 -12.68 -13.64
N GLU A 396 0.86 -12.26 -14.76
CA GLU A 396 1.32 -12.61 -16.10
C GLU A 396 2.61 -11.87 -16.51
N GLY A 397 3.03 -10.87 -15.72
CA GLY A 397 4.12 -9.97 -16.09
C GLY A 397 3.75 -9.02 -17.24
N ARG A 398 2.46 -8.87 -17.56
CA ARG A 398 1.98 -7.97 -18.61
C ARG A 398 1.96 -6.54 -18.08
N GLN A 399 2.56 -5.61 -18.84
CA GLN A 399 2.43 -4.18 -18.55
C GLN A 399 0.98 -3.73 -18.75
N LEU A 400 0.52 -2.81 -17.91
CA LEU A 400 -0.74 -2.09 -18.10
C LEU A 400 -0.47 -0.61 -18.39
N ARG A 401 -1.17 -0.10 -19.39
CA ARG A 401 -1.20 1.32 -19.73
C ARG A 401 -2.20 2.05 -18.85
N ALA A 402 -2.04 3.37 -18.72
CA ALA A 402 -3.01 4.19 -18.00
C ALA A 402 -4.41 4.13 -18.66
N THR A 403 -4.49 3.88 -19.97
CA THR A 403 -5.74 3.71 -20.72
C THR A 403 -6.43 2.37 -20.52
N ASP A 404 -5.69 1.33 -20.09
CA ASP A 404 -6.25 -0.01 -19.89
C ASP A 404 -7.09 -0.09 -18.61
N ILE A 405 -6.93 0.87 -17.71
CA ILE A 405 -7.45 0.88 -16.35
C ILE A 405 -8.81 1.59 -16.31
N ASP A 406 -9.84 0.90 -15.83
CA ASP A 406 -11.15 1.52 -15.55
C ASP A 406 -11.07 2.34 -14.25
N TRP A 407 -10.61 3.59 -14.39
CA TRP A 407 -10.46 4.52 -13.29
C TRP A 407 -11.79 4.95 -12.65
N GLN A 408 -12.91 4.86 -13.37
CA GLN A 408 -14.22 5.19 -12.81
C GLN A 408 -14.68 4.10 -11.84
N GLU A 409 -14.43 2.84 -12.17
CA GLU A 409 -14.79 1.71 -11.32
C GLU A 409 -13.81 1.50 -10.17
N ILE A 410 -12.49 1.65 -10.39
CA ILE A 410 -11.47 1.43 -9.36
C ILE A 410 -11.50 2.50 -8.27
N GLU A 411 -11.61 3.78 -8.61
CA GLU A 411 -11.61 4.86 -7.58
C GLU A 411 -12.91 4.95 -6.78
N GLN A 412 -13.95 4.17 -7.12
CA GLN A 412 -15.11 3.97 -6.23
C GLN A 412 -14.76 3.16 -4.97
N ASN A 413 -13.57 2.55 -4.88
CA ASN A 413 -12.98 2.10 -3.63
C ASN A 413 -11.51 2.56 -3.52
N PRO A 414 -11.24 3.77 -2.99
CA PRO A 414 -9.88 4.31 -2.89
C PRO A 414 -8.88 3.41 -2.15
N ARG A 415 -9.35 2.62 -1.17
CA ARG A 415 -8.50 1.66 -0.43
C ARG A 415 -8.03 0.51 -1.31
N GLU A 416 -8.88 0.01 -2.20
CA GLU A 416 -8.52 -1.04 -3.17
C GLU A 416 -7.71 -0.46 -4.33
N ALA A 417 -8.05 0.75 -4.81
CA ALA A 417 -7.27 1.47 -5.80
C ALA A 417 -5.80 1.64 -5.37
N LYS A 418 -5.55 1.96 -4.09
CA LYS A 418 -4.19 2.06 -3.53
C LYS A 418 -3.40 0.75 -3.62
N GLU A 419 -4.00 -0.38 -3.27
CA GLU A 419 -3.31 -1.69 -3.34
C GLU A 419 -3.03 -2.14 -4.78
N LEU A 420 -3.87 -1.70 -5.73
CA LEU A 420 -3.78 -2.08 -7.14
C LEU A 420 -2.78 -1.23 -7.91
N ILE A 421 -2.77 0.08 -7.70
CA ILE A 421 -1.93 1.03 -8.44
C ILE A 421 -0.51 1.07 -7.86
N THR A 422 0.22 -0.03 -8.09
CA THR A 422 1.60 -0.24 -7.65
C THR A 422 2.49 -0.60 -8.84
N LYS A 423 3.79 -0.34 -8.74
CA LYS A 423 4.77 -0.69 -9.77
C LYS A 423 4.71 -2.18 -10.11
N SER A 424 4.59 -3.06 -9.12
CA SER A 424 4.54 -4.52 -9.33
C SER A 424 3.36 -4.98 -10.17
N ASN A 425 2.23 -4.27 -10.12
CA ASN A 425 1.03 -4.64 -10.87
C ASN A 425 0.99 -3.99 -12.27
N LEU A 426 1.52 -2.77 -12.41
CA LEU A 426 1.39 -1.97 -13.64
C LEU A 426 2.61 -2.06 -14.56
N PHE A 427 3.81 -2.13 -14.00
CA PHE A 427 5.06 -1.99 -14.77
C PHE A 427 5.35 -3.21 -15.66
N GLY A 428 4.85 -4.38 -15.27
CA GLY A 428 5.10 -5.65 -15.97
C GLY A 428 6.54 -6.17 -15.84
N ALA A 429 6.79 -7.30 -16.49
CA ALA A 429 8.11 -7.86 -16.70
C ALA A 429 8.82 -7.11 -17.83
N VAL A 430 10.11 -6.82 -17.64
CA VAL A 430 11.01 -6.37 -18.72
C VAL A 430 11.47 -7.60 -19.50
N ASP A 431 11.42 -7.53 -20.83
CA ASP A 431 11.91 -8.56 -21.74
C ASP A 431 13.30 -8.17 -22.25
N TRP A 432 14.32 -8.54 -21.47
CA TRP A 432 15.70 -8.19 -21.79
C TRP A 432 16.21 -8.88 -23.07
N ASP A 433 15.68 -10.06 -23.40
CA ASP A 433 16.07 -10.80 -24.61
C ASP A 433 15.53 -10.10 -25.87
N ALA A 434 14.28 -9.62 -25.84
CA ALA A 434 13.71 -8.81 -26.92
C ALA A 434 14.46 -7.47 -27.09
N LEU A 435 14.84 -6.79 -26.00
CA LEU A 435 15.60 -5.54 -26.06
C LEU A 435 17.02 -5.75 -26.63
N LYS A 436 17.68 -6.82 -26.22
CA LYS A 436 18.99 -7.27 -26.73
C LYS A 436 18.90 -7.63 -28.22
N ALA A 437 17.90 -8.40 -28.64
CA ALA A 437 17.64 -8.72 -30.05
C ALA A 437 17.30 -7.47 -30.87
N GLY A 438 16.62 -6.49 -30.26
CA GLY A 438 16.36 -5.16 -30.81
C GLY A 438 17.55 -4.20 -30.76
N GLY A 439 18.78 -4.68 -30.52
CA GLY A 439 20.02 -3.90 -30.63
C GLY A 439 20.40 -3.06 -29.42
N MET A 440 19.83 -3.29 -28.22
CA MET A 440 20.27 -2.60 -27.01
C MET A 440 21.64 -3.11 -26.53
N GLU A 441 22.54 -2.20 -26.17
CA GLU A 441 23.86 -2.52 -25.62
C GLU A 441 23.76 -2.99 -24.14
N PRO A 442 24.68 -3.86 -23.65
CA PRO A 442 24.65 -4.32 -22.26
C PRO A 442 24.80 -3.15 -21.25
N GLY A 443 25.62 -2.15 -21.58
CA GLY A 443 25.77 -0.93 -20.78
C GLY A 443 24.51 -0.06 -20.75
N ALA A 444 23.74 0.00 -21.85
CA ALA A 444 22.47 0.71 -21.90
C ALA A 444 21.42 0.01 -21.03
N GLY A 445 21.25 -1.31 -21.22
CA GLY A 445 20.33 -2.14 -20.44
C GLY A 445 20.61 -2.06 -18.94
N PHE A 446 21.88 -2.07 -18.52
CA PHE A 446 22.27 -1.93 -17.12
C PHE A 446 21.83 -0.59 -16.53
N LEU A 447 21.97 0.51 -17.27
CA LEU A 447 21.52 1.83 -16.79
C LEU A 447 20.00 1.88 -16.67
N VAL A 448 19.27 1.30 -17.64
CA VAL A 448 17.82 1.17 -17.60
C VAL A 448 17.36 0.37 -16.38
N ASP A 449 18.00 -0.76 -16.04
CA ASP A 449 17.75 -1.50 -14.79
C ASP A 449 17.95 -0.64 -13.54
N ARG A 450 19.05 0.15 -13.48
CA ARG A 450 19.29 1.07 -12.34
C ARG A 450 18.23 2.15 -12.22
N VAL A 451 17.74 2.70 -13.34
CA VAL A 451 16.61 3.64 -13.35
C VAL A 451 15.36 2.94 -12.82
N TYR A 452 15.01 1.76 -13.34
CA TYR A 452 13.83 1.01 -12.89
C TYR A 452 13.92 0.64 -11.41
N ALA A 453 15.07 0.22 -10.90
CA ALA A 453 15.30 -0.10 -9.49
C ALA A 453 15.21 1.13 -8.55
N SER A 454 15.19 2.35 -9.10
CA SER A 454 15.05 3.59 -8.32
C SER A 454 13.61 4.06 -8.13
N LEU A 455 12.67 3.53 -8.91
CA LEU A 455 11.27 3.94 -8.90
C LEU A 455 10.58 3.57 -7.58
N ALA A 456 9.71 4.47 -7.10
CA ALA A 456 8.82 4.20 -5.99
C ALA A 456 7.97 2.92 -6.26
N PRO A 457 7.61 2.15 -5.23
CA PRO A 457 6.75 0.97 -5.39
C PRO A 457 5.27 1.34 -5.60
N GLU A 458 4.85 2.51 -5.10
CA GLU A 458 3.49 3.06 -5.14
C GLU A 458 3.57 4.60 -5.15
N PRO A 459 2.53 5.34 -5.59
CA PRO A 459 2.55 6.80 -5.55
C PRO A 459 2.63 7.31 -4.10
N PRO A 460 3.42 8.36 -3.82
CA PRO A 460 3.59 8.91 -2.47
C PRO A 460 2.35 9.68 -1.95
N GLU A 461 1.41 10.02 -2.82
CA GLU A 461 0.16 10.71 -2.48
C GLU A 461 -1.04 9.80 -2.79
N ASP A 462 -2.00 9.75 -1.87
CA ASP A 462 -3.16 8.85 -1.92
C ASP A 462 -4.40 9.53 -2.54
N SER A 463 -4.24 10.04 -3.77
CA SER A 463 -5.31 10.69 -4.53
C SER A 463 -5.56 10.01 -5.88
N ALA A 464 -6.80 10.07 -6.36
CA ALA A 464 -7.18 9.50 -7.66
C ALA A 464 -6.39 10.11 -8.83
N GLN A 465 -6.03 11.39 -8.72
CA GLN A 465 -5.21 12.07 -9.71
C GLN A 465 -3.75 11.58 -9.65
N ALA A 466 -3.16 11.47 -8.46
CA ALA A 466 -1.81 10.93 -8.29
C ALA A 466 -1.72 9.46 -8.78
N ARG A 467 -2.73 8.63 -8.53
CA ARG A 467 -2.78 7.26 -9.08
C ARG A 467 -2.76 7.22 -10.61
N ARG A 468 -3.53 8.10 -11.27
CA ARG A 468 -3.55 8.24 -12.74
C ARG A 468 -2.21 8.72 -13.28
N ASP A 469 -1.69 9.83 -12.76
CA ASP A 469 -0.42 10.42 -13.20
C ASP A 469 0.75 9.44 -12.97
N TYR A 470 0.75 8.69 -11.87
CA TYR A 470 1.75 7.65 -11.61
C TYR A 470 1.74 6.52 -12.66
N ALA A 471 0.57 6.04 -13.06
CA ALA A 471 0.46 5.04 -14.13
C ALA A 471 0.96 5.58 -15.48
N VAL A 472 0.60 6.82 -15.83
CA VAL A 472 1.11 7.53 -17.02
C VAL A 472 2.63 7.69 -16.98
N GLY A 473 3.20 8.01 -15.81
CA GLY A 473 4.64 8.11 -15.61
C GLY A 473 5.38 6.80 -15.84
N LEU A 474 4.88 5.68 -15.28
CA LEU A 474 5.46 4.36 -15.51
C LEU A 474 5.44 3.96 -16.99
N GLU A 475 4.32 4.21 -17.69
CA GLU A 475 4.14 3.94 -19.11
C GLU A 475 5.10 4.78 -19.99
N SER A 476 5.12 6.09 -19.78
CA SER A 476 5.98 7.04 -20.51
C SER A 476 7.46 6.73 -20.30
N LEU A 477 7.88 6.48 -19.05
CA LEU A 477 9.26 6.15 -18.71
C LEU A 477 9.71 4.84 -19.36
N ARG A 478 8.90 3.79 -19.27
CA ARG A 478 9.23 2.48 -19.85
C ARG A 478 9.37 2.58 -21.37
N THR A 479 8.38 3.19 -22.03
CA THR A 479 8.36 3.41 -23.48
C THR A 479 9.61 4.15 -23.99
N ARG A 480 10.02 5.22 -23.28
CA ARG A 480 11.21 6.01 -23.66
C ARG A 480 12.51 5.25 -23.45
N LEU A 481 12.66 4.53 -22.33
CA LEU A 481 13.91 3.84 -21.99
C LEU A 481 14.12 2.52 -22.72
N GLU A 482 13.05 1.82 -23.11
CA GLU A 482 13.13 0.60 -23.95
C GLU A 482 13.45 0.92 -25.42
N ALA A 483 13.24 2.18 -25.86
CA ALA A 483 13.64 2.64 -27.19
C ALA A 483 15.16 2.87 -27.30
N CYS A 484 15.84 3.24 -26.22
CA CYS A 484 17.27 3.53 -26.20
C CYS A 484 18.13 2.29 -26.54
N LYS A 485 19.19 2.48 -27.33
CA LYS A 485 20.15 1.44 -27.69
C LYS A 485 21.49 1.60 -26.99
N THR A 486 21.95 2.84 -26.80
CA THR A 486 23.27 3.18 -26.24
C THR A 486 23.18 3.87 -24.86
N PRO A 487 24.25 3.85 -24.03
CA PRO A 487 24.34 4.62 -22.79
C PRO A 487 24.18 6.15 -22.99
N ASP A 488 24.49 6.65 -24.19
CA ASP A 488 24.30 8.06 -24.55
C ASP A 488 22.80 8.37 -24.77
N GLU A 489 22.08 7.55 -25.54
CA GLU A 489 20.62 7.69 -25.70
C GLU A 489 19.88 7.59 -24.35
N VAL A 490 20.29 6.68 -23.46
CA VAL A 490 19.74 6.62 -22.09
C VAL A 490 20.03 7.91 -21.32
N THR A 491 21.22 8.50 -21.51
CA THR A 491 21.57 9.79 -20.90
C THR A 491 20.68 10.93 -21.43
N ASP A 492 20.39 10.94 -22.73
CA ASP A 492 19.60 11.98 -23.39
C ASP A 492 18.10 11.85 -23.10
N ALA A 493 17.60 10.63 -23.00
CA ALA A 493 16.27 10.36 -22.45
C ALA A 493 16.15 10.88 -21.00
N LEU A 494 17.13 10.62 -20.13
CA LEU A 494 17.15 11.16 -18.76
C LEU A 494 17.31 12.69 -18.71
N ASN A 495 18.02 13.30 -19.65
CA ASN A 495 18.07 14.77 -19.79
C ASN A 495 16.70 15.32 -20.16
N THR A 496 16.04 14.75 -21.17
CA THR A 496 14.68 15.14 -21.59
C THR A 496 13.68 15.00 -20.43
N LEU A 497 13.74 13.90 -19.68
CA LEU A 497 12.89 13.66 -18.51
C LEU A 497 13.15 14.68 -17.38
N ARG A 498 14.41 15.04 -17.14
CA ARG A 498 14.75 16.13 -16.21
C ARG A 498 14.21 17.47 -16.72
N ASP A 499 14.33 17.75 -18.01
CA ASP A 499 13.91 19.02 -18.58
C ASP A 499 12.37 19.13 -18.67
N GLU A 500 11.63 18.02 -18.74
CA GLU A 500 10.18 17.97 -18.50
C GLU A 500 9.82 18.18 -17.00
N TYR A 501 10.66 17.69 -16.09
CA TYR A 501 10.45 17.81 -14.63
C TYR A 501 10.85 19.19 -14.06
N GLU A 502 11.85 19.86 -14.63
CA GLU A 502 12.38 21.15 -14.13
C GLU A 502 12.10 22.34 -15.06
N GLY A 503 11.85 22.06 -16.34
CA GLY A 503 11.72 23.07 -17.38
C GLY A 503 10.36 23.74 -17.41
N ALA A 504 10.35 24.92 -18.01
CA ALA A 504 9.12 25.59 -18.41
C ALA A 504 8.79 25.18 -19.85
N ILE A 505 7.84 24.25 -20.00
CA ILE A 505 7.14 24.08 -21.28
C ILE A 505 6.27 25.33 -21.46
N LEU A 506 6.75 26.26 -22.30
CA LEU A 506 6.05 27.49 -22.62
C LEU A 506 4.90 27.21 -23.60
N ASN A 507 3.73 27.79 -23.35
CA ASN A 507 2.67 27.84 -24.37
C ASN A 507 3.01 28.88 -25.46
N ALA A 508 2.21 28.95 -26.52
CA ALA A 508 2.50 29.83 -27.67
C ALA A 508 2.64 31.31 -27.29
N GLN A 509 1.83 31.80 -26.33
CA GLN A 509 1.87 33.18 -25.85
C GLN A 509 3.10 33.43 -24.97
N GLU A 510 3.34 32.57 -23.98
CA GLU A 510 4.52 32.64 -23.10
C GLU A 510 5.83 32.56 -23.89
N ALA A 511 5.87 31.76 -24.97
CA ALA A 511 7.02 31.67 -25.87
C ALA A 511 7.25 32.97 -26.64
N ALA A 512 6.19 33.60 -27.17
CA ALA A 512 6.29 34.88 -27.86
C ALA A 512 6.76 36.00 -26.91
N ASP A 513 6.20 36.05 -25.69
CA ASP A 513 6.60 37.02 -24.65
C ASP A 513 8.05 36.80 -24.19
N TYR A 514 8.49 35.55 -24.05
CA TYR A 514 9.86 35.21 -23.72
C TYR A 514 10.84 35.64 -24.83
N GLN A 515 10.51 35.43 -26.11
CA GLN A 515 11.33 35.89 -27.23
C GLN A 515 11.45 37.42 -27.27
N LYS A 516 10.33 38.13 -27.03
CA LYS A 516 10.33 39.60 -26.92
C LYS A 516 11.22 40.09 -25.77
N ALA A 517 11.09 39.47 -24.59
CA ALA A 517 11.92 39.79 -23.43
C ALA A 517 13.42 39.46 -23.66
N GLN A 518 13.72 38.35 -24.34
CA GLN A 518 15.08 37.98 -24.74
C GLN A 518 15.70 38.98 -25.72
N GLY A 519 14.92 39.49 -26.67
CA GLY A 519 15.35 40.55 -27.59
C GLY A 519 15.74 41.84 -26.87
N ILE A 520 14.90 42.28 -25.92
CA ILE A 520 15.17 43.45 -25.06
C ILE A 520 16.44 43.22 -24.23
N TYR A 521 16.56 42.06 -23.57
CA TYR A 521 17.74 41.72 -22.77
C TYR A 521 19.03 41.76 -23.61
N ARG A 522 19.03 41.15 -24.82
CA ARG A 522 20.19 41.15 -25.72
C ARG A 522 20.58 42.58 -26.11
N GLY A 523 19.63 43.41 -26.56
CA GLY A 523 19.91 44.79 -26.95
C GLY A 523 20.56 45.62 -25.84
N ILE A 524 20.09 45.46 -24.59
CA ILE A 524 20.68 46.14 -23.42
C ILE A 524 22.07 45.56 -23.09
N ALA A 525 22.24 44.24 -23.15
CA ALA A 525 23.51 43.56 -22.88
C ALA A 525 24.60 43.93 -23.91
N ASP A 526 24.27 43.95 -25.19
CA ASP A 526 25.18 44.32 -26.28
C ASP A 526 25.60 45.79 -26.16
N ARG A 527 24.64 46.69 -25.84
CA ARG A 527 24.94 48.11 -25.57
C ARG A 527 25.84 48.29 -24.35
N ARG A 528 25.60 47.55 -23.26
CA ARG A 528 26.44 47.56 -22.05
C ARG A 528 27.87 47.05 -22.36
N TRP A 529 28.00 46.01 -23.18
CA TRP A 529 29.30 45.46 -23.56
C TRP A 529 30.10 46.44 -24.43
N ALA A 530 29.46 47.08 -25.41
CA ALA A 530 30.07 48.11 -26.24
C ALA A 530 30.58 49.30 -25.39
N LEU A 531 29.74 49.85 -24.52
CA LEU A 531 30.11 50.95 -23.62
C LEU A 531 31.23 50.55 -22.63
N SER A 532 31.20 49.32 -22.09
CA SER A 532 32.30 48.85 -21.23
C SER A 532 33.62 48.80 -21.99
N LYS A 533 33.62 48.33 -23.25
CA LYS A 533 34.81 48.24 -24.09
C LYS A 533 35.41 49.62 -24.40
N GLU A 534 34.57 50.62 -24.68
CA GLU A 534 35.00 52.02 -24.86
C GLU A 534 35.62 52.58 -23.57
N ARG A 535 34.93 52.40 -22.43
CA ARG A 535 35.40 52.85 -21.11
C ARG A 535 36.70 52.20 -20.68
N ASP A 536 36.82 50.89 -20.86
CA ASP A 536 38.01 50.13 -20.48
C ASP A 536 39.23 50.57 -21.32
N ALA A 537 39.04 50.97 -22.58
CA ALA A 537 40.12 51.55 -23.40
C ALA A 537 40.62 52.89 -22.84
N LEU A 538 39.72 53.79 -22.43
CA LEU A 538 40.08 55.07 -21.79
C LEU A 538 40.77 54.85 -20.42
N VAL A 539 40.29 53.90 -19.62
CA VAL A 539 40.93 53.50 -18.36
C VAL A 539 42.35 52.99 -18.59
N GLN A 540 42.59 52.19 -19.65
CA GLN A 540 43.95 51.75 -20.01
C GLN A 540 44.83 52.91 -20.51
N ALA A 541 44.28 53.85 -21.29
CA ALA A 541 44.99 55.04 -21.75
C ALA A 541 45.43 55.96 -20.57
N MET A 542 44.67 56.00 -19.48
CA MET A 542 45.06 56.69 -18.25
C MET A 542 46.10 55.90 -17.42
N ILE A 543 45.90 54.59 -17.25
CA ILE A 543 46.72 53.75 -16.36
C ILE A 543 48.14 53.54 -16.93
N ASN A 544 48.27 53.25 -18.22
CA ASN A 544 49.55 52.84 -18.80
C ASN A 544 50.64 53.93 -18.72
N PRO A 545 50.39 55.20 -19.12
CA PRO A 545 51.38 56.27 -18.97
C PRO A 545 51.70 56.57 -17.50
N GLY A 546 50.73 56.41 -16.58
CA GLY A 546 50.94 56.57 -15.14
C GLY A 546 51.87 55.50 -14.55
N HIS A 547 51.71 54.24 -14.97
CA HIS A 547 52.62 53.14 -14.62
C HIS A 547 54.03 53.35 -15.19
N GLU A 548 54.13 53.74 -16.46
CA GLU A 548 55.42 54.03 -17.11
C GLU A 548 56.14 55.21 -16.46
N ALA A 549 55.43 56.32 -16.18
CA ALA A 549 55.97 57.47 -15.45
C ALA A 549 56.47 57.09 -14.05
N SER A 550 55.77 56.17 -13.37
CA SER A 550 56.19 55.66 -12.05
C SER A 550 57.45 54.80 -12.15
N ALA A 551 57.54 53.94 -13.17
CA ALA A 551 58.71 53.10 -13.43
C ALA A 551 59.95 53.93 -13.82
N LEU A 552 59.79 54.99 -14.62
CA LEU A 552 60.87 55.94 -14.92
C LEU A 552 61.23 56.79 -13.71
N GLY A 553 60.25 57.22 -12.90
CA GLY A 553 60.47 57.92 -11.63
C GLY A 553 61.32 57.11 -10.66
N TYR A 554 61.07 55.80 -10.54
CA TYR A 554 61.89 54.90 -9.73
C TYR A 554 63.34 54.78 -10.25
N LYS A 555 63.54 54.77 -11.58
CA LYS A 555 64.89 54.81 -12.18
C LYS A 555 65.60 56.13 -11.88
N GLN A 556 64.90 57.26 -11.96
CA GLN A 556 65.45 58.58 -11.62
C GLN A 556 65.84 58.66 -10.14
N GLN A 557 64.96 58.22 -9.24
CA GLN A 557 65.24 58.19 -7.79
C GLN A 557 66.48 57.34 -7.47
N ARG A 558 66.59 56.13 -8.04
CA ARG A 558 67.78 55.27 -7.88
C ARG A 558 69.10 55.89 -8.37
N ARG A 559 69.07 56.92 -9.23
CA ARG A 559 70.28 57.69 -9.61
C ARG A 559 70.64 58.68 -8.51
N LEU A 560 69.66 59.41 -7.99
CA LEU A 560 69.82 60.35 -6.89
C LEU A 560 70.32 59.65 -5.62
N ASP A 561 69.75 58.48 -5.28
CA ASP A 561 70.14 57.66 -4.13
C ASP A 561 71.61 57.16 -4.24
N LYS A 562 72.17 57.11 -5.45
CA LYS A 562 73.58 56.77 -5.73
C LYS A 562 74.50 58.00 -5.82
N GLY A 563 74.01 59.19 -5.50
CA GLY A 563 74.75 60.45 -5.60
C GLY A 563 74.99 60.94 -7.03
N TRP A 564 74.30 60.38 -8.03
CA TRP A 564 74.40 60.85 -9.42
C TRP A 564 73.44 62.02 -9.66
N LYS A 565 73.82 62.93 -10.57
CA LYS A 565 72.91 64.00 -11.01
C LYS A 565 71.68 63.40 -11.72
N ALA A 566 70.54 64.07 -11.52
CA ALA A 566 69.30 63.83 -12.24
C ALA A 566 69.55 63.79 -13.75
N ASP A 567 68.90 62.86 -14.44
CA ASP A 567 68.93 62.80 -15.90
C ASP A 567 67.79 63.68 -16.47
N PRO A 568 68.09 64.76 -17.21
CA PRO A 568 67.06 65.64 -17.76
C PRO A 568 66.16 64.95 -18.80
N ALA A 569 66.66 63.91 -19.49
CA ALA A 569 65.87 63.18 -20.48
C ALA A 569 64.80 62.32 -19.80
N LEU A 570 65.16 61.63 -18.70
CA LEU A 570 64.19 60.89 -17.88
C LEU A 570 63.16 61.84 -17.24
N GLU A 571 63.58 63.00 -16.76
CA GLU A 571 62.66 63.97 -16.17
C GLU A 571 61.67 64.54 -17.20
N GLY A 572 62.13 64.82 -18.42
CA GLY A 572 61.27 65.21 -19.54
C GLY A 572 60.25 64.13 -19.90
N GLN A 573 60.67 62.87 -19.99
CA GLN A 573 59.79 61.73 -20.26
C GLN A 573 58.75 61.52 -19.16
N ILE A 574 59.14 61.59 -17.87
CA ILE A 574 58.21 61.49 -16.74
C ILE A 574 57.17 62.61 -16.80
N ARG A 575 57.57 63.84 -17.15
CA ARG A 575 56.65 64.98 -17.28
C ARG A 575 55.65 64.79 -18.43
N GLN A 576 56.11 64.31 -19.59
CA GLN A 576 55.26 63.99 -20.74
C GLN A 576 54.26 62.88 -20.43
N LEU A 577 54.70 61.77 -19.82
CA LEU A 577 53.84 60.64 -19.46
C LEU A 577 52.82 61.00 -18.38
N LYS A 578 53.18 61.86 -17.41
CA LYS A 578 52.22 62.41 -16.42
C LYS A 578 51.16 63.29 -17.09
N ALA A 579 51.56 64.21 -17.97
CA ALA A 579 50.62 65.04 -18.71
C ALA A 579 49.68 64.20 -19.60
N ALA A 580 50.19 63.13 -20.22
CA ALA A 580 49.36 62.17 -20.97
C ALA A 580 48.36 61.42 -20.07
N ALA A 581 48.77 60.98 -18.87
CA ALA A 581 47.88 60.36 -17.90
C ALA A 581 46.82 61.34 -17.37
N GLU A 582 47.16 62.60 -17.15
CA GLU A 582 46.24 63.66 -16.74
C GLU A 582 45.22 64.01 -17.84
N GLN A 583 45.64 64.06 -19.11
CA GLN A 583 44.72 64.24 -20.24
C GLN A 583 43.78 63.04 -20.38
N ALA A 584 44.30 61.81 -20.41
CA ALA A 584 43.47 60.61 -20.51
C ALA A 584 42.52 60.42 -19.32
N ARG A 585 42.87 60.99 -18.15
CA ARG A 585 41.96 61.10 -17.01
C ARG A 585 40.82 62.09 -17.26
N ALA A 586 41.11 63.27 -17.82
CA ALA A 586 40.09 64.23 -18.20
C ALA A 586 39.14 63.64 -19.27
N ASP A 587 39.68 62.94 -20.27
CA ASP A 587 38.90 62.24 -21.31
C ASP A 587 37.97 61.17 -20.71
N LEU A 588 38.44 60.43 -19.69
CA LEU A 588 37.64 59.45 -18.94
C LEU A 588 36.57 60.12 -18.07
N GLU A 589 36.88 61.24 -17.40
CA GLU A 589 35.92 61.99 -16.58
C GLU A 589 34.83 62.63 -17.46
N GLU A 590 35.16 63.10 -18.67
CA GLU A 590 34.18 63.56 -19.67
C GLU A 590 33.32 62.41 -20.23
N TRP A 591 33.92 61.26 -20.52
CA TRP A 591 33.18 60.08 -20.98
C TRP A 591 32.21 59.57 -19.90
N ASP A 592 32.66 59.45 -18.64
CA ASP A 592 31.79 59.04 -17.51
C ASP A 592 30.65 60.05 -17.28
N ALA A 593 30.86 61.34 -17.55
CA ALA A 593 29.81 62.37 -17.52
C ALA A 593 28.82 62.29 -18.69
N ARG A 594 29.27 61.85 -19.88
CA ARG A 594 28.41 61.60 -21.06
C ARG A 594 27.65 60.27 -20.99
N HIS A 595 28.07 59.34 -20.13
CA HIS A 595 27.50 58.00 -20.00
C HIS A 595 27.04 57.67 -18.56
N PRO A 596 26.14 58.47 -17.96
CA PRO A 596 25.65 58.24 -16.59
C PRO A 596 24.95 56.88 -16.41
N GLU A 597 24.44 56.27 -17.48
CA GLU A 597 23.80 54.95 -17.46
C GLU A 597 24.73 53.82 -16.97
N VAL A 598 26.05 53.97 -17.12
CA VAL A 598 27.08 52.98 -16.75
C VAL A 598 28.01 53.44 -15.61
N ALA A 599 27.75 54.61 -15.03
CA ALA A 599 28.62 55.23 -14.04
C ALA A 599 28.46 54.67 -12.60
N LYS A 600 29.59 54.63 -11.88
CA LYS A 600 29.80 54.36 -10.43
C LYS A 600 29.15 53.09 -9.83
N GLY A 601 30.01 52.17 -9.39
CA GLY A 601 29.60 50.93 -8.71
C GLY A 601 29.05 49.90 -9.71
N ARG A 602 29.85 48.88 -10.05
CA ARG A 602 29.57 47.92 -11.16
C ARG A 602 28.25 47.13 -11.03
N THR A 603 27.56 47.22 -9.90
CA THR A 603 26.29 46.56 -9.58
C THR A 603 25.05 47.46 -9.71
N ASP A 604 25.18 48.79 -9.53
CA ASP A 604 24.02 49.63 -9.14
C ASP A 604 23.60 50.65 -10.22
N SER A 605 24.34 50.76 -11.33
CA SER A 605 24.07 51.74 -12.39
C SER A 605 22.70 51.52 -13.08
N PRO A 606 22.10 52.55 -13.70
CA PRO A 606 20.83 52.41 -14.42
C PRO A 606 20.83 51.29 -15.49
N MET A 607 21.95 51.12 -16.20
CA MET A 607 22.16 50.01 -17.15
C MET A 607 22.20 48.63 -16.45
N ALA A 608 22.83 48.53 -15.27
CA ALA A 608 22.84 47.30 -14.50
C ALA A 608 21.43 46.94 -13.97
N GLN A 609 20.67 47.94 -13.51
CA GLN A 609 19.27 47.80 -13.11
C GLN A 609 18.39 47.36 -14.30
N ALA A 610 18.55 47.98 -15.49
CA ALA A 610 17.82 47.62 -16.70
C ALA A 610 18.11 46.18 -17.17
N VAL A 611 19.37 45.73 -17.12
CA VAL A 611 19.73 44.32 -17.37
C VAL A 611 19.06 43.39 -16.36
N GLY A 612 19.06 43.77 -15.07
CA GLY A 612 18.42 43.01 -14.00
C GLY A 612 16.91 42.91 -14.17
N GLN A 613 16.24 43.99 -14.57
CA GLN A 613 14.80 44.04 -14.85
C GLN A 613 14.44 43.19 -16.09
N ALA A 614 15.16 43.34 -17.21
CA ALA A 614 14.91 42.56 -18.42
C ALA A 614 15.09 41.05 -18.18
N TYR A 615 16.14 40.66 -17.45
CA TYR A 615 16.33 39.28 -17.01
C TYR A 615 15.24 38.82 -16.02
N GLY A 616 14.79 39.71 -15.13
CA GLY A 616 13.67 39.48 -14.21
C GLY A 616 12.35 39.18 -14.93
N VAL A 617 12.07 39.85 -16.04
CA VAL A 617 10.90 39.57 -16.90
C VAL A 617 11.01 38.20 -17.56
N MET A 618 12.16 37.86 -18.14
CA MET A 618 12.39 36.52 -18.70
C MET A 618 12.20 35.42 -17.64
N ARG A 619 12.70 35.66 -16.42
CA ARG A 619 12.54 34.75 -15.29
C ARG A 619 11.09 34.63 -14.85
N SER A 620 10.33 35.73 -14.75
CA SER A 620 8.94 35.68 -14.28
C SER A 620 8.01 34.94 -15.26
N ILE A 621 8.25 35.04 -16.56
CA ILE A 621 7.56 34.23 -17.59
C ILE A 621 7.83 32.74 -17.36
N VAL A 622 9.10 32.36 -17.15
CA VAL A 622 9.52 30.97 -16.89
C VAL A 622 8.93 30.44 -15.58
N GLU A 623 8.90 31.22 -14.50
CA GLU A 623 8.30 30.78 -13.23
C GLU A 623 6.77 30.66 -13.30
N LYS A 624 6.07 31.55 -14.03
CA LYS A 624 4.63 31.42 -14.30
C LYS A 624 4.33 30.13 -15.08
N ALA A 625 5.09 29.87 -16.14
CA ALA A 625 4.96 28.65 -16.93
C ALA A 625 5.25 27.38 -16.11
N LYS A 626 6.24 27.39 -15.19
CA LYS A 626 6.46 26.28 -14.25
C LYS A 626 5.26 26.02 -13.34
N ALA A 627 4.69 27.07 -12.75
CA ALA A 627 3.50 26.94 -11.90
C ALA A 627 2.32 26.35 -12.69
N ARG A 628 2.03 26.90 -13.87
CA ARG A 628 1.01 26.37 -14.79
C ARG A 628 1.27 24.90 -15.16
N ASN A 629 2.51 24.52 -15.47
CA ASN A 629 2.85 23.14 -15.81
C ASN A 629 2.71 22.17 -14.61
N GLN A 630 2.83 22.63 -13.36
CA GLN A 630 2.55 21.79 -12.18
C GLN A 630 1.07 21.46 -12.03
N GLU A 631 0.18 22.35 -12.48
CA GLU A 631 -1.26 22.17 -12.42
C GLU A 631 -1.80 21.42 -13.65
N GLU A 632 -1.42 21.85 -14.86
CA GLU A 632 -1.99 21.37 -16.11
C GLU A 632 -1.33 20.08 -16.63
N ASN A 633 -0.01 19.94 -16.55
CA ASN A 633 0.73 18.92 -17.32
C ASN A 633 0.82 17.57 -16.57
N PRO A 634 0.14 16.50 -17.07
CA PRO A 634 0.15 15.19 -16.40
C PRO A 634 1.52 14.53 -16.35
N VAL A 635 2.37 14.75 -17.36
CA VAL A 635 3.73 14.18 -17.41
C VAL A 635 4.63 14.83 -16.37
N HIS A 636 4.51 16.14 -16.18
CA HIS A 636 5.24 16.87 -15.13
C HIS A 636 4.84 16.40 -13.73
N ARG A 637 3.53 16.25 -13.47
CA ARG A 637 3.02 15.69 -12.20
C ARG A 637 3.51 14.24 -11.99
N ALA A 638 3.50 13.42 -13.02
CA ALA A 638 3.93 12.03 -12.98
C ALA A 638 5.38 11.86 -12.51
N TRP A 639 6.32 12.69 -12.97
CA TRP A 639 7.73 12.59 -12.60
C TRP A 639 8.00 12.82 -11.11
N LYS A 640 7.20 13.68 -10.46
CA LYS A 640 7.24 13.89 -8.99
C LYS A 640 6.88 12.62 -8.20
N LEU A 641 6.01 11.77 -8.75
CA LEU A 641 5.48 10.57 -8.10
C LEU A 641 6.41 9.35 -8.24
N MET A 642 7.41 9.39 -9.11
CA MET A 642 8.40 8.32 -9.29
C MET A 642 9.36 8.14 -8.09
N GLY A 643 9.37 9.09 -7.14
CA GLY A 643 10.03 8.97 -5.84
C GLY A 643 11.46 9.55 -5.77
N PRO A 644 11.97 9.78 -4.55
CA PRO A 644 13.19 10.56 -4.33
C PRO A 644 14.46 9.91 -4.89
N ARG A 645 14.49 8.57 -5.00
CA ARG A 645 15.64 7.85 -5.58
C ARG A 645 15.73 8.06 -7.10
N PHE A 646 14.59 8.07 -7.79
CA PHE A 646 14.50 8.40 -9.21
C PHE A 646 14.86 9.87 -9.47
N LEU A 647 14.34 10.80 -8.66
CA LEU A 647 14.72 12.21 -8.75
C LEU A 647 16.22 12.43 -8.53
N GLY A 648 16.83 11.66 -7.61
CA GLY A 648 18.29 11.62 -7.45
C GLY A 648 19.04 11.10 -8.68
N ILE A 649 18.45 10.18 -9.46
CA ILE A 649 19.00 9.76 -10.76
C ILE A 649 18.85 10.87 -11.81
N LEU A 650 17.69 11.52 -11.97
CA LEU A 650 17.55 12.66 -12.90
C LEU A 650 18.56 13.77 -12.59
N ASN A 651 18.84 14.01 -11.30
CA ASN A 651 19.78 15.02 -10.83
C ASN A 651 21.23 14.54 -10.65
N TYR A 652 21.64 13.39 -11.21
CA TYR A 652 22.96 12.78 -10.96
C TYR A 652 24.19 13.68 -11.17
N ARG A 653 24.10 14.76 -11.97
CA ARG A 653 25.18 15.74 -12.18
C ARG A 653 25.23 16.87 -11.13
N ARG A 654 24.21 17.01 -10.27
CA ARG A 654 24.09 18.06 -9.26
C ARG A 654 24.54 17.59 -7.89
N ARG A 655 24.74 18.54 -6.96
CA ARG A 655 25.19 18.30 -5.57
C ARG A 655 24.28 17.34 -4.79
N GLU A 656 23.00 17.28 -5.12
CA GLU A 656 21.98 16.44 -4.47
C GLU A 656 21.63 15.19 -5.30
N GLY A 657 22.42 14.89 -6.34
CA GLY A 657 22.25 13.75 -7.23
C GLY A 657 22.81 12.43 -6.70
N SER A 658 22.45 11.34 -7.37
CA SER A 658 22.94 9.99 -7.08
C SER A 658 24.39 9.81 -7.57
N ASP A 659 25.34 9.88 -6.64
CA ASP A 659 26.76 9.58 -6.90
C ASP A 659 26.95 8.17 -7.48
N ALA A 660 26.26 7.16 -6.92
CA ALA A 660 26.31 5.78 -7.39
C ALA A 660 25.82 5.63 -8.85
N PHE A 661 24.78 6.37 -9.25
CA PHE A 661 24.34 6.36 -10.65
C PHE A 661 25.36 7.05 -11.57
N ARG A 662 26.04 8.10 -11.11
CA ARG A 662 27.13 8.75 -11.85
C ARG A 662 28.31 7.80 -12.08
N GLU A 663 28.68 7.00 -11.08
CA GLU A 663 29.70 5.95 -11.21
C GLU A 663 29.26 4.85 -12.18
N HIS A 664 28.01 4.38 -12.09
CA HIS A 664 27.43 3.43 -13.02
C HIS A 664 27.42 3.94 -14.48
N LEU A 665 27.08 5.21 -14.70
CA LEU A 665 27.12 5.84 -16.02
C LEU A 665 28.55 5.93 -16.56
N ALA A 666 29.51 6.32 -15.73
CA ALA A 666 30.91 6.35 -16.12
C ALA A 666 31.44 4.95 -16.47
N ALA A 667 31.05 3.91 -15.73
CA ALA A 667 31.41 2.53 -16.04
C ALA A 667 30.79 2.05 -17.37
N ALA A 668 29.52 2.35 -17.62
CA ALA A 668 28.83 2.01 -18.87
C ALA A 668 29.46 2.71 -20.09
N LYS A 669 29.72 4.02 -20.02
CA LYS A 669 30.34 4.79 -21.13
C LYS A 669 31.79 4.41 -21.43
N ILE A 670 32.52 3.86 -20.45
CA ILE A 670 33.89 3.37 -20.61
C ILE A 670 33.88 1.87 -21.06
N GLY A 671 32.71 1.28 -21.30
CA GLY A 671 32.59 -0.10 -21.80
C GLY A 671 32.86 -1.18 -20.76
N LYS A 672 32.92 -0.85 -19.45
CA LYS A 672 33.17 -1.82 -18.36
C LYS A 672 32.02 -2.81 -18.11
N ILE A 673 30.94 -2.71 -18.87
CA ILE A 673 29.74 -3.54 -18.78
C ILE A 673 29.63 -4.28 -20.10
N GLU A 674 30.41 -5.35 -20.20
CA GLU A 674 30.68 -6.08 -21.45
C GLU A 674 29.60 -7.14 -21.74
N ASP A 675 28.86 -7.59 -20.71
CA ASP A 675 27.88 -8.68 -20.80
C ASP A 675 26.54 -8.38 -20.12
N TRP A 676 25.59 -9.31 -20.29
CA TRP A 676 24.25 -9.28 -19.72
C TRP A 676 24.14 -10.09 -18.39
N SER A 677 25.26 -10.46 -17.76
CA SER A 677 25.27 -11.29 -16.53
C SER A 677 24.53 -10.66 -15.34
N TRP A 678 24.35 -9.34 -15.37
CA TRP A 678 23.54 -8.59 -14.40
C TRP A 678 22.02 -8.81 -14.59
N ALA A 679 21.56 -9.13 -15.80
CA ALA A 679 20.18 -9.50 -16.12
C ALA A 679 19.93 -11.01 -15.99
N GLU A 680 20.96 -11.84 -16.27
CA GLU A 680 20.91 -13.31 -16.23
C GLU A 680 20.92 -13.89 -14.80
N LYS A 681 21.22 -13.09 -13.78
CA LYS A 681 21.00 -13.49 -12.38
C LYS A 681 19.52 -13.75 -12.17
N GLU A 682 19.16 -15.03 -12.14
CA GLU A 682 17.80 -15.55 -12.01
C GLU A 682 16.93 -14.60 -11.20
N ARG A 683 15.87 -14.07 -11.84
CA ARG A 683 14.72 -13.61 -11.06
C ARG A 683 14.38 -14.78 -10.15
N LYS A 684 14.57 -14.61 -8.84
CA LYS A 684 13.88 -15.44 -7.87
C LYS A 684 12.42 -15.34 -8.26
N THR A 685 11.90 -16.41 -8.86
CA THR A 685 10.46 -16.56 -9.06
C THR A 685 9.85 -16.20 -7.73
N VAL A 686 8.90 -15.27 -7.71
CA VAL A 686 8.18 -14.93 -6.49
C VAL A 686 7.44 -16.20 -6.11
N ASP A 687 8.09 -17.04 -5.29
CA ASP A 687 7.54 -18.26 -4.74
C ASP A 687 6.20 -17.86 -4.15
N ALA A 688 5.11 -18.35 -4.75
CA ALA A 688 3.77 -18.13 -4.22
C ALA A 688 3.83 -18.48 -2.72
N PRO A 689 3.53 -17.53 -1.82
CA PRO A 689 4.13 -17.46 -0.50
C PRO A 689 4.06 -18.81 0.21
N LYS A 690 5.19 -19.51 0.26
CA LYS A 690 5.29 -20.85 0.83
C LYS A 690 4.85 -20.75 2.27
N ALA A 691 3.69 -21.35 2.58
CA ALA A 691 3.12 -21.35 3.91
C ALA A 691 4.17 -21.84 4.91
N THR A 692 4.70 -20.92 5.71
CA THR A 692 5.80 -21.19 6.63
C THR A 692 5.32 -22.18 7.68
N LYS A 693 6.05 -23.30 7.83
CA LYS A 693 5.78 -24.31 8.86
C LYS A 693 6.04 -23.72 10.25
N GLY A 694 5.02 -23.07 10.83
CA GLY A 694 5.14 -22.39 12.11
C GLY A 694 3.87 -21.70 12.58
N GLN A 695 2.68 -22.25 12.29
CA GLN A 695 1.40 -21.66 12.71
C GLN A 695 0.52 -22.64 13.48
N VAL A 696 0.90 -22.92 14.72
CA VAL A 696 -0.09 -23.07 15.79
C VAL A 696 -0.14 -21.71 16.49
N ARG A 697 -0.84 -20.76 15.86
CA ARG A 697 -1.14 -19.48 16.51
C ARG A 697 -2.00 -19.76 17.75
N PHE A 698 -1.80 -18.99 18.81
CA PHE A 698 -2.85 -18.82 19.81
C PHE A 698 -4.14 -18.38 19.09
N GLN A 699 -5.29 -18.89 19.54
CA GLN A 699 -6.61 -18.55 18.99
C GLN A 699 -7.56 -18.36 20.18
N LEU A 700 -8.43 -17.36 20.09
CA LEU A 700 -9.54 -17.24 21.02
C LEU A 700 -10.41 -18.49 20.94
N GLN A 701 -10.86 -18.97 22.09
CA GLN A 701 -11.87 -20.01 22.15
C GLN A 701 -13.21 -19.42 21.71
N VAL A 702 -14.05 -20.27 21.11
CA VAL A 702 -15.35 -19.88 20.58
C VAL A 702 -16.37 -20.89 21.09
N ALA A 703 -17.57 -20.44 21.43
CA ALA A 703 -18.66 -21.31 21.84
C ALA A 703 -19.03 -22.33 20.75
N GLU A 704 -19.17 -23.60 21.13
CA GLU A 704 -19.70 -24.66 20.25
C GLU A 704 -21.24 -24.61 20.14
N THR A 705 -21.89 -23.91 21.09
CA THR A 705 -23.34 -23.74 21.20
C THR A 705 -23.67 -22.30 21.59
N PHE A 706 -24.65 -21.67 20.93
CA PHE A 706 -24.97 -20.25 21.11
C PHE A 706 -26.26 -20.04 21.93
N GLU A 707 -26.15 -19.56 23.17
CA GLU A 707 -27.30 -19.10 23.95
C GLU A 707 -27.56 -17.60 23.78
N ARG A 708 -28.84 -17.23 23.76
CA ARG A 708 -29.30 -15.86 24.01
C ARG A 708 -30.30 -15.86 25.17
N LYS A 709 -30.15 -14.93 26.11
CA LYS A 709 -31.04 -14.73 27.27
C LYS A 709 -31.40 -13.24 27.36
N GLY A 710 -32.69 -12.94 27.50
CA GLY A 710 -33.21 -11.57 27.51
C GLY A 710 -33.04 -10.84 26.18
N GLY A 711 -33.09 -9.50 26.24
CA GLY A 711 -33.08 -8.61 25.08
C GLY A 711 -34.43 -8.57 24.34
N GLN A 712 -34.57 -7.65 23.38
CA GLN A 712 -35.80 -7.51 22.62
C GLN A 712 -36.06 -8.75 21.73
N PRO A 713 -37.33 -9.14 21.48
CA PRO A 713 -37.66 -10.23 20.56
C PRO A 713 -37.48 -9.74 19.11
N VAL A 714 -36.40 -10.20 18.47
CA VAL A 714 -36.09 -9.89 17.07
C VAL A 714 -36.44 -11.09 16.20
N LYS A 715 -37.14 -10.85 15.09
CA LYS A 715 -37.39 -11.86 14.06
C LYS A 715 -37.10 -11.26 12.70
N VAL A 716 -36.17 -11.87 11.96
CA VAL A 716 -35.81 -11.44 10.61
C VAL A 716 -36.08 -12.59 9.65
N ALA A 717 -36.93 -12.35 8.66
CA ALA A 717 -37.35 -13.38 7.72
C ALA A 717 -36.30 -13.66 6.63
N SER A 718 -35.56 -12.64 6.18
CA SER A 718 -34.70 -12.71 5.00
C SER A 718 -33.39 -11.93 5.19
N THR A 719 -32.40 -12.21 4.34
CA THR A 719 -31.19 -11.37 4.21
C THR A 719 -31.55 -9.92 3.87
N ALA A 720 -32.58 -9.69 3.06
CA ALA A 720 -33.09 -8.36 2.73
C ALA A 720 -33.66 -7.62 3.96
N ALA A 721 -34.42 -8.33 4.80
CA ALA A 721 -34.91 -7.78 6.06
C ALA A 721 -33.75 -7.51 7.06
N LEU A 722 -32.70 -8.34 7.09
CA LEU A 722 -31.49 -8.08 7.88
C LEU A 722 -30.79 -6.80 7.42
N LYS A 723 -30.61 -6.65 6.10
CA LYS A 723 -30.00 -5.46 5.48
C LYS A 723 -30.75 -4.18 5.85
N ALA A 724 -32.07 -4.19 5.66
CA ALA A 724 -32.94 -3.05 5.93
C ALA A 724 -33.01 -2.70 7.42
N MET A 725 -33.14 -3.69 8.31
CA MET A 725 -33.28 -3.47 9.75
C MET A 725 -32.04 -2.84 10.40
N PHE A 726 -30.84 -3.22 9.96
CA PHE A 726 -29.58 -2.80 10.56
C PHE A 726 -28.77 -1.80 9.72
N GLY A 727 -29.34 -1.31 8.62
CA GLY A 727 -28.70 -0.35 7.72
C GLY A 727 -27.39 -0.87 7.13
N LEU A 728 -27.26 -2.19 6.92
CA LEU A 728 -26.08 -2.79 6.32
C LEU A 728 -25.96 -2.36 4.86
N ARG A 729 -24.72 -2.22 4.37
CA ARG A 729 -24.48 -1.98 2.93
C ARG A 729 -25.06 -3.10 2.10
N ASP A 730 -24.67 -4.33 2.46
CA ASP A 730 -25.06 -5.58 1.81
C ASP A 730 -24.91 -6.75 2.79
N VAL A 731 -25.66 -7.82 2.51
CA VAL A 731 -25.60 -9.14 3.16
C VAL A 731 -25.37 -10.19 2.09
N GLN A 732 -24.30 -10.98 2.24
CA GLN A 732 -23.87 -12.04 1.31
C GLN A 732 -23.74 -13.41 1.99
N SER A 733 -24.14 -14.46 1.30
CA SER A 733 -24.01 -15.87 1.68
C SER A 733 -23.00 -16.59 0.78
N GLY A 734 -22.02 -17.28 1.36
CA GLY A 734 -21.09 -18.12 0.60
C GLY A 734 -21.74 -19.44 0.15
N ASN A 735 -21.12 -20.14 -0.82
CA ASN A 735 -21.68 -21.38 -1.39
C ASN A 735 -22.13 -22.43 -0.35
N TRP A 736 -21.44 -22.54 0.79
CA TRP A 736 -21.83 -23.44 1.89
C TRP A 736 -23.15 -23.02 2.57
N VAL A 737 -23.38 -21.72 2.73
CA VAL A 737 -24.61 -21.15 3.30
C VAL A 737 -25.76 -21.24 2.30
N LEU A 738 -25.48 -20.97 1.02
CA LEU A 738 -26.46 -21.15 -0.06
C LEU A 738 -26.88 -22.62 -0.26
N SER A 739 -26.00 -23.58 0.06
CA SER A 739 -26.32 -25.01 0.00
C SER A 739 -27.11 -25.55 1.21
N ASP A 740 -27.34 -24.74 2.26
CA ASP A 740 -28.04 -25.14 3.48
C ASP A 740 -28.94 -24.00 3.99
N PRO A 741 -30.25 -24.00 3.63
CA PRO A 741 -31.20 -23.00 4.09
C PRO A 741 -31.33 -22.88 5.62
N ALA A 742 -31.09 -23.97 6.37
CA ALA A 742 -31.14 -23.93 7.83
C ALA A 742 -29.93 -23.19 8.41
N ALA A 743 -28.73 -23.39 7.84
CA ALA A 743 -27.55 -22.60 8.19
C ALA A 743 -27.71 -21.11 7.81
N ALA A 744 -28.32 -20.82 6.65
CA ALA A 744 -28.62 -19.46 6.23
C ALA A 744 -29.60 -18.75 7.18
N ALA A 745 -30.73 -19.39 7.48
CA ALA A 745 -31.72 -18.90 8.44
C ALA A 745 -31.09 -18.68 9.82
N PHE A 746 -30.27 -19.62 10.29
CA PHE A 746 -29.56 -19.52 11.57
C PHE A 746 -28.63 -18.30 11.62
N HIS A 747 -27.75 -18.14 10.63
CA HIS A 747 -26.78 -17.03 10.61
C HIS A 747 -27.46 -15.66 10.47
N VAL A 748 -28.52 -15.55 9.66
CA VAL A 748 -29.32 -14.33 9.52
C VAL A 748 -30.01 -13.97 10.84
N GLN A 749 -30.73 -14.93 11.46
CA GLN A 749 -31.45 -14.70 12.71
C GLN A 749 -30.50 -14.41 13.89
N LYS A 750 -29.36 -15.11 14.00
CA LYS A 750 -28.38 -14.85 15.07
C LYS A 750 -27.60 -13.56 14.89
N SER A 751 -27.31 -13.16 13.66
CA SER A 751 -26.76 -11.81 13.41
C SER A 751 -27.77 -10.72 13.74
N ALA A 752 -29.06 -10.91 13.45
CA ALA A 752 -30.11 -9.96 13.83
C ALA A 752 -30.23 -9.80 15.35
N GLU A 753 -30.27 -10.92 16.08
CA GLU A 753 -30.29 -10.93 17.55
C GLU A 753 -29.08 -10.21 18.15
N ALA A 754 -27.87 -10.49 17.63
CA ALA A 754 -26.63 -9.89 18.11
C ALA A 754 -26.49 -8.41 17.77
N LEU A 755 -26.85 -7.98 16.56
CA LEU A 755 -26.83 -6.57 16.16
C LEU A 755 -27.87 -5.74 16.92
N SER A 756 -29.04 -6.31 17.24
CA SER A 756 -30.04 -5.64 18.08
C SER A 756 -29.59 -5.52 19.53
N ASP A 757 -29.04 -6.58 20.13
CA ASP A 757 -28.50 -6.49 21.49
C ASP A 757 -27.36 -5.48 21.57
N LEU A 758 -26.54 -5.35 20.51
CA LEU A 758 -25.48 -4.36 20.47
C LEU A 758 -25.99 -2.93 20.23
N ALA A 759 -27.04 -2.75 19.42
CA ALA A 759 -27.72 -1.46 19.28
C ALA A 759 -28.31 -0.98 20.63
N ASP A 760 -28.94 -1.88 21.39
CA ASP A 760 -29.40 -1.61 22.77
C ASP A 760 -28.23 -1.22 23.70
N LEU A 761 -27.07 -1.90 23.60
CA LEU A 761 -25.90 -1.59 24.44
C LEU A 761 -25.25 -0.24 24.10
N LEU A 762 -25.24 0.13 22.82
CA LEU A 762 -24.68 1.40 22.34
C LEU A 762 -25.66 2.58 22.46
N ASP A 763 -26.92 2.31 22.81
CA ASP A 763 -28.04 3.27 22.86
C ASP A 763 -28.21 4.00 21.51
N VAL A 764 -28.34 3.21 20.44
CA VAL A 764 -28.54 3.69 19.06
C VAL A 764 -29.66 2.94 18.35
N GLU A 765 -30.29 3.57 17.37
CA GLU A 765 -31.28 2.91 16.53
C GLU A 765 -30.65 1.75 15.73
N PRO A 766 -31.33 0.59 15.57
CA PRO A 766 -30.78 -0.57 14.86
C PRO A 766 -30.18 -0.25 13.49
N GLY A 767 -30.82 0.63 12.71
CA GLY A 767 -30.34 1.06 11.39
C GLY A 767 -29.01 1.83 11.37
N GLN A 768 -28.50 2.24 12.54
CA GLN A 768 -27.23 2.96 12.69
C GLN A 768 -26.04 2.01 12.95
N ILE A 769 -26.28 0.76 13.35
CA ILE A 769 -25.23 -0.17 13.82
C ILE A 769 -24.15 -0.45 12.75
N ALA A 770 -24.53 -0.45 11.48
CA ALA A 770 -23.63 -0.61 10.33
C ALA A 770 -23.04 0.71 9.81
N MET A 771 -23.08 1.77 10.62
CA MET A 771 -22.68 3.14 10.30
C MET A 771 -23.36 3.66 9.01
N ASN A 772 -24.69 3.53 8.95
CA ASN A 772 -25.53 4.04 7.87
C ASN A 772 -25.05 3.59 6.46
N GLY A 773 -25.03 2.28 6.22
CA GLY A 773 -24.66 1.68 4.92
C GLY A 773 -23.15 1.54 4.66
N ARG A 774 -22.28 1.72 5.66
CA ARG A 774 -20.82 1.62 5.47
C ARG A 774 -20.25 0.22 5.69
N VAL A 775 -20.84 -0.56 6.60
CA VAL A 775 -20.43 -1.94 6.91
C VAL A 775 -21.30 -2.94 6.15
N ALA A 776 -20.65 -3.93 5.55
CA ALA A 776 -21.28 -5.10 4.93
C ALA A 776 -21.08 -6.36 5.79
N LEU A 777 -21.96 -7.35 5.63
CA LEU A 777 -21.89 -8.64 6.33
C LEU A 777 -21.82 -9.80 5.33
N ALA A 778 -20.88 -10.72 5.53
CA ALA A 778 -20.70 -11.91 4.71
C ALA A 778 -20.68 -13.18 5.58
N PHE A 779 -21.41 -14.21 5.15
CA PHE A 779 -21.46 -15.52 5.78
C PHE A 779 -20.65 -16.53 4.97
N GLY A 780 -19.35 -16.64 5.27
CA GLY A 780 -18.43 -17.60 4.65
C GLY A 780 -18.09 -17.35 3.18
N ALA A 781 -18.56 -16.24 2.58
CA ALA A 781 -18.34 -15.94 1.17
C ALA A 781 -16.89 -15.53 0.84
N ARG A 782 -16.17 -14.92 1.80
CA ARG A 782 -14.84 -14.33 1.56
C ARG A 782 -13.69 -15.19 2.13
N GLY A 783 -14.00 -16.40 2.58
CA GLY A 783 -12.99 -17.36 3.03
C GLY A 783 -12.27 -18.03 1.86
N ARG A 784 -10.95 -17.84 1.73
CA ARG A 784 -10.13 -18.79 0.96
C ARG A 784 -10.31 -20.17 1.60
N GLY A 785 -10.86 -21.13 0.85
CA GLY A 785 -10.92 -22.52 1.29
C GLY A 785 -9.53 -23.02 1.72
N ALA A 786 -9.47 -24.01 2.61
CA ALA A 786 -8.27 -24.37 3.40
C ALA A 786 -7.05 -24.93 2.62
N ALA A 787 -6.92 -24.61 1.34
CA ALA A 787 -5.70 -24.76 0.54
C ALA A 787 -4.62 -23.76 0.98
N GLY A 788 -3.99 -24.00 2.14
CA GLY A 788 -2.70 -23.38 2.50
C GLY A 788 -2.53 -22.90 3.94
N GLY A 789 -3.58 -22.83 4.77
CA GLY A 789 -3.46 -22.37 6.16
C GLY A 789 -4.73 -22.51 7.00
N MET A 790 -4.63 -22.27 8.31
CA MET A 790 -5.80 -22.13 9.17
C MET A 790 -6.46 -20.77 8.89
N ALA A 791 -7.65 -20.79 8.29
CA ALA A 791 -8.44 -19.57 8.08
C ALA A 791 -8.95 -19.00 9.42
N ALA A 792 -8.94 -17.68 9.55
CA ALA A 792 -9.57 -16.97 10.67
C ALA A 792 -11.08 -17.22 10.67
N ARG A 793 -11.66 -17.49 11.85
CA ARG A 793 -13.05 -17.97 11.94
C ARG A 793 -14.09 -16.84 11.77
N ALA A 794 -13.71 -15.62 12.09
CA ALA A 794 -14.28 -14.40 11.56
C ALA A 794 -13.13 -13.43 11.23
N HIS A 795 -13.41 -12.37 10.47
CA HIS A 795 -12.55 -11.19 10.36
C HIS A 795 -13.31 -10.00 9.77
N TYR A 796 -12.97 -8.79 10.22
CA TYR A 796 -13.23 -7.55 9.49
C TYR A 796 -12.18 -7.36 8.38
N GLU A 797 -12.64 -7.04 7.17
CA GLU A 797 -11.81 -6.70 6.01
C GLU A 797 -11.89 -5.18 5.74
N PRO A 798 -10.87 -4.38 6.12
CA PRO A 798 -10.95 -2.92 6.03
C PRO A 798 -11.05 -2.38 4.60
N VAL A 799 -10.47 -3.07 3.61
CA VAL A 799 -10.51 -2.64 2.20
C VAL A 799 -11.94 -2.65 1.65
N HIS A 800 -12.73 -3.70 1.95
CA HIS A 800 -14.12 -3.81 1.51
C HIS A 800 -15.14 -3.42 2.58
N ARG A 801 -14.68 -3.03 3.78
CA ARG A 801 -15.50 -2.67 4.95
C ARG A 801 -16.52 -3.75 5.31
N THR A 802 -16.09 -5.01 5.23
CA THR A 802 -16.96 -6.18 5.31
C THR A 802 -16.56 -7.04 6.50
N ILE A 803 -17.52 -7.42 7.35
CA ILE A 803 -17.35 -8.44 8.37
C ILE A 803 -17.67 -9.78 7.74
N ASN A 804 -16.72 -10.72 7.74
CA ASN A 804 -16.92 -12.06 7.19
C ASN A 804 -16.89 -13.10 8.33
N LEU A 805 -18.06 -13.66 8.67
CA LEU A 805 -18.23 -14.72 9.65
C LEU A 805 -18.13 -16.08 8.94
N THR A 806 -17.26 -17.00 9.39
CA THR A 806 -17.08 -18.31 8.75
C THR A 806 -17.66 -19.47 9.58
N LYS A 807 -18.68 -20.12 9.03
CA LYS A 807 -19.37 -21.27 9.64
C LYS A 807 -19.86 -20.98 11.07
N LEU A 808 -20.21 -22.04 11.79
CA LEU A 808 -20.56 -21.99 13.22
C LEU A 808 -19.41 -21.45 14.11
N GLY A 809 -18.17 -21.41 13.62
CA GLY A 809 -17.02 -20.94 14.40
C GLY A 809 -16.83 -19.43 14.45
N GLY A 810 -17.66 -18.65 13.74
CA GLY A 810 -17.63 -17.18 13.75
C GLY A 810 -18.73 -16.51 14.59
N GLY A 811 -19.68 -17.28 15.14
CA GLY A 811 -20.55 -16.78 16.20
C GLY A 811 -19.72 -16.54 17.47
N GLY A 812 -19.95 -15.44 18.17
CA GLY A 812 -19.24 -15.11 19.41
C GLY A 812 -18.03 -14.19 19.24
N SER A 813 -17.75 -13.75 18.01
CA SER A 813 -16.80 -12.66 17.72
C SER A 813 -17.42 -11.52 16.91
N LEU A 814 -18.74 -11.48 16.67
CA LEU A 814 -19.36 -10.41 15.87
C LEU A 814 -19.16 -9.02 16.49
N GLY A 815 -19.20 -8.90 17.82
CA GLY A 815 -18.88 -7.64 18.52
C GLY A 815 -17.42 -7.22 18.37
N HIS A 816 -16.50 -8.19 18.33
CA HIS A 816 -15.07 -7.96 18.09
C HIS A 816 -14.83 -7.42 16.66
N GLU A 817 -15.41 -8.06 15.64
CA GLU A 817 -15.28 -7.60 14.25
C GLU A 817 -15.99 -6.27 14.00
N LEU A 818 -17.14 -6.01 14.64
CA LEU A 818 -17.80 -4.72 14.53
C LEU A 818 -17.01 -3.62 15.24
N PHE A 819 -16.35 -3.91 16.37
CA PHE A 819 -15.46 -2.92 16.97
C PHE A 819 -14.29 -2.59 16.03
N HIS A 820 -13.68 -3.58 15.38
CA HIS A 820 -12.68 -3.31 14.33
C HIS A 820 -13.23 -2.45 13.20
N ALA A 821 -14.49 -2.64 12.80
CA ALA A 821 -15.14 -1.79 11.80
C ALA A 821 -15.34 -0.35 12.30
N ILE A 822 -15.84 -0.17 13.53
CA ILE A 822 -16.05 1.14 14.16
C ILE A 822 -14.71 1.87 14.29
N ASP A 823 -13.71 1.24 14.91
CA ASP A 823 -12.39 1.80 15.17
C ASP A 823 -11.62 2.21 13.89
N ASN A 824 -11.87 1.50 12.77
CA ASN A 824 -11.29 1.79 11.46
C ASN A 824 -12.04 2.88 10.66
N LEU A 825 -13.34 3.07 10.92
CA LEU A 825 -14.19 3.97 10.13
C LEU A 825 -14.56 5.26 10.87
N ILE A 826 -14.47 5.29 12.20
CA ILE A 826 -14.79 6.46 13.04
C ILE A 826 -14.08 7.74 12.57
N GLY A 827 -12.79 7.69 12.23
CA GLY A 827 -12.06 8.85 11.70
C GLY A 827 -12.60 9.35 10.35
N GLU A 828 -12.94 8.46 9.43
CA GLU A 828 -13.54 8.81 8.14
C GLU A 828 -14.98 9.33 8.29
N VAL A 829 -15.74 8.78 9.23
CA VAL A 829 -17.12 9.22 9.52
C VAL A 829 -17.15 10.60 10.17
N GLU A 830 -16.19 10.91 11.03
CA GLU A 830 -16.08 12.20 11.72
C GLU A 830 -15.49 13.31 10.84
N THR A 831 -14.51 12.99 9.98
CA THR A 831 -13.85 13.98 9.09
C THR A 831 -14.50 14.12 7.72
N GLY A 832 -15.26 13.11 7.26
CA GLY A 832 -15.71 12.99 5.88
C GLY A 832 -14.62 12.64 4.87
N GLN A 833 -13.38 12.42 5.32
CA GLN A 833 -12.22 12.16 4.45
C GLN A 833 -11.90 10.66 4.42
N ALA A 834 -11.67 10.13 3.22
CA ALA A 834 -11.33 8.72 3.03
C ALA A 834 -10.02 8.37 3.75
N SER A 835 -10.04 7.34 4.60
CA SER A 835 -8.85 6.90 5.34
C SER A 835 -8.23 5.64 4.74
N SER A 836 -6.92 5.43 4.95
CA SER A 836 -6.24 4.19 4.53
C SER A 836 -6.73 2.98 5.33
N LYS A 837 -6.58 1.77 4.77
CA LYS A 837 -7.07 0.51 5.37
C LYS A 837 -6.48 0.22 6.76
N ASP A 838 -5.26 0.65 7.03
CA ASP A 838 -4.49 0.36 8.24
C ASP A 838 -4.68 1.41 9.37
N VAL A 839 -5.65 2.32 9.19
CA VAL A 839 -5.91 3.45 10.08
C VAL A 839 -6.94 3.06 11.14
N TYR A 840 -6.61 3.23 12.42
CA TYR A 840 -7.46 2.86 13.57
C TYR A 840 -7.35 3.91 14.67
N ALA A 841 -8.47 4.40 15.20
CA ALA A 841 -8.48 5.48 16.19
C ALA A 841 -7.95 5.04 17.57
N SER A 842 -8.03 3.76 17.92
CA SER A 842 -7.40 3.19 19.10
C SER A 842 -5.87 3.14 19.01
N GLU A 843 -5.31 3.11 17.80
CA GLU A 843 -3.87 3.19 17.56
C GLU A 843 -3.40 4.65 17.56
N ASP A 844 -4.08 5.51 16.81
CA ASP A 844 -3.84 6.96 16.74
C ASP A 844 -5.13 7.78 16.92
N PRO A 845 -5.43 8.23 18.16
CA PRO A 845 -6.59 9.09 18.42
C PRO A 845 -6.47 10.50 17.81
N ALA A 846 -5.31 10.94 17.33
CA ALA A 846 -5.15 12.28 16.74
C ALA A 846 -5.83 12.44 15.37
N LEU A 847 -6.28 11.33 14.79
CA LEU A 847 -7.07 11.28 13.56
C LEU A 847 -8.53 11.71 13.75
N LEU A 848 -9.01 11.77 14.99
CA LEU A 848 -10.32 12.31 15.33
C LEU A 848 -10.24 13.83 15.48
N PRO A 849 -11.29 14.59 15.10
CA PRO A 849 -11.35 16.02 15.37
C PRO A 849 -11.30 16.29 16.89
N GLU A 850 -10.84 17.48 17.28
CA GLU A 850 -10.78 17.89 18.68
C GLU A 850 -12.17 17.96 19.32
N GLY A 851 -12.29 17.37 20.51
CA GLY A 851 -13.54 17.28 21.26
C GLY A 851 -13.71 15.94 21.99
N GLU A 852 -14.87 15.79 22.63
CA GLU A 852 -15.16 14.71 23.60
C GLU A 852 -14.96 13.29 23.04
N LEU A 853 -15.14 13.08 21.73
CA LEU A 853 -14.94 11.78 21.10
C LEU A 853 -13.46 11.39 21.00
N ARG A 854 -12.59 12.36 20.67
CA ARG A 854 -11.13 12.18 20.69
C ARG A 854 -10.66 11.95 22.12
N ASP A 855 -11.15 12.74 23.08
CA ASP A 855 -10.77 12.62 24.49
C ASP A 855 -11.20 11.27 25.09
N ALA A 856 -12.40 10.79 24.77
CA ALA A 856 -12.87 9.47 25.19
C ALA A 856 -12.06 8.33 24.56
N MET A 857 -11.68 8.44 23.27
CA MET A 857 -10.79 7.46 22.62
C MET A 857 -9.38 7.47 23.25
N ILE A 858 -8.84 8.65 23.59
CA ILE A 858 -7.58 8.77 24.35
C ILE A 858 -7.72 8.12 25.73
N ALA A 859 -8.81 8.38 26.46
CA ALA A 859 -9.04 7.79 27.78
C ALA A 859 -9.12 6.25 27.71
N PHE A 860 -9.84 5.70 26.73
CA PHE A 860 -9.93 4.26 26.48
C PHE A 860 -8.58 3.64 26.10
N ARG A 861 -7.86 4.25 25.16
CA ARG A 861 -6.50 3.83 24.79
C ARG A 861 -5.55 3.83 25.98
N ARG A 862 -5.62 4.84 26.84
CA ARG A 862 -4.80 4.92 28.07
C ARG A 862 -5.22 3.88 29.10
N ALA A 863 -6.51 3.63 29.31
CA ALA A 863 -6.98 2.57 30.20
C ALA A 863 -6.49 1.18 29.78
N MET A 864 -6.31 0.94 28.48
CA MET A 864 -5.77 -0.31 27.94
C MET A 864 -4.24 -0.40 27.94
N LEU A 865 -3.51 0.72 27.85
CA LEU A 865 -2.05 0.72 27.62
C LEU A 865 -1.22 1.24 28.79
N ASP A 866 -1.70 2.19 29.58
CA ASP A 866 -0.94 2.80 30.67
C ASP A 866 -0.96 1.90 31.92
N GLY A 867 0.20 1.64 32.52
CA GLY A 867 0.30 0.88 33.77
C GLY A 867 1.75 0.72 34.26
N PRO A 868 1.96 0.02 35.40
CA PRO A 868 3.25 -0.03 36.07
C PRO A 868 4.24 -1.04 35.46
N HIS A 869 3.77 -1.97 34.62
CA HIS A 869 4.59 -3.07 34.11
C HIS A 869 5.52 -2.61 33.00
N ARG A 870 6.61 -3.36 32.75
CA ARG A 870 7.54 -3.09 31.65
C ARG A 870 8.02 -4.42 31.08
N LEU A 871 8.18 -4.48 29.76
CA LEU A 871 8.77 -5.66 29.11
C LEU A 871 10.26 -5.78 29.44
N GLY A 872 10.67 -7.00 29.77
CA GLY A 872 12.08 -7.37 29.96
C GLY A 872 12.77 -7.59 28.61
N GLU A 873 13.82 -6.82 28.35
CA GLU A 873 14.73 -6.98 27.22
C GLU A 873 15.97 -7.76 27.66
N LYS A 874 16.42 -8.74 26.86
CA LYS A 874 17.67 -9.46 27.12
C LYS A 874 18.85 -8.71 26.52
N ILE A 875 19.66 -8.07 27.36
CA ILE A 875 20.88 -7.36 26.93
C ILE A 875 22.07 -8.33 27.03
N ARG A 876 22.71 -8.60 25.89
CA ARG A 876 23.93 -9.43 25.77
C ARG A 876 25.19 -8.60 25.96
N TYR A 877 26.11 -9.09 26.78
CA TYR A 877 27.41 -8.45 27.04
C TYR A 877 28.52 -9.49 27.27
N THR A 878 29.76 -9.09 27.04
CA THR A 878 30.97 -9.94 27.10
C THR A 878 31.81 -9.67 28.37
N ASP A 879 32.80 -10.53 28.65
CA ASP A 879 33.79 -10.30 29.71
C ASP A 879 34.54 -8.95 29.53
N LYS A 880 34.84 -8.59 28.27
CA LYS A 880 35.44 -7.31 27.90
C LYS A 880 34.52 -6.15 28.23
N ASP A 881 33.21 -6.29 28.01
CA ASP A 881 32.23 -5.27 28.38
C ASP A 881 32.20 -5.07 29.90
N VAL A 882 32.26 -6.14 30.71
CA VAL A 882 32.31 -6.04 32.18
C VAL A 882 33.57 -5.33 32.67
N LYS A 883 34.74 -5.70 32.13
CA LYS A 883 36.02 -5.04 32.45
C LYS A 883 36.00 -3.56 32.07
N THR A 884 35.44 -3.23 30.91
CA THR A 884 35.31 -1.86 30.39
C THR A 884 34.31 -1.04 31.22
N ALA A 885 33.17 -1.64 31.58
CA ALA A 885 32.14 -1.01 32.39
C ALA A 885 32.68 -0.64 33.78
N ARG A 886 33.33 -1.57 34.49
CA ARG A 886 34.01 -1.29 35.77
C ARG A 886 35.03 -0.15 35.63
N TYR A 887 35.97 -0.27 34.68
CA TYR A 887 36.99 0.76 34.47
C TYR A 887 36.40 2.16 34.22
N ASN A 888 35.35 2.27 33.39
CA ASN A 888 34.74 3.53 33.01
C ASN A 888 33.81 4.12 34.09
N ILE A 889 33.11 3.27 34.86
CA ILE A 889 32.08 3.70 35.82
C ILE A 889 32.67 3.87 37.22
N ASP A 890 33.55 2.97 37.68
CA ASP A 890 34.20 3.08 38.99
C ASP A 890 35.06 4.35 39.09
N ARG A 891 35.81 4.66 38.03
CA ARG A 891 36.66 5.85 37.93
C ARG A 891 35.91 7.14 37.56
N SER A 892 34.60 7.08 37.30
CA SER A 892 33.83 8.25 36.88
C SER A 892 33.63 9.25 38.02
N ILE A 893 34.09 10.49 37.80
CA ILE A 893 33.88 11.64 38.68
C ILE A 893 32.54 12.31 38.30
N THR A 894 31.43 11.66 38.67
CA THR A 894 30.01 12.14 38.65
C THR A 894 29.45 12.82 37.38
N ARG A 895 30.20 12.93 36.28
CA ARG A 895 29.79 13.62 35.05
C ARG A 895 29.53 12.64 33.90
N GLY A 896 28.51 12.93 33.10
CA GLY A 896 28.16 12.17 31.89
C GLY A 896 27.48 10.83 32.15
N VAL A 897 27.41 9.99 31.11
CA VAL A 897 26.60 8.75 31.11
C VAL A 897 27.09 7.73 32.16
N ALA A 898 28.40 7.63 32.38
CA ALA A 898 28.96 6.78 33.44
C ALA A 898 28.51 7.21 34.85
N GLY A 899 28.39 8.52 35.10
CA GLY A 899 27.94 9.06 36.38
C GLY A 899 26.47 8.72 36.69
N ILE A 900 25.57 8.86 35.69
CA ILE A 900 24.16 8.50 35.88
C ILE A 900 23.95 6.99 36.01
N ILE A 901 24.75 6.16 35.32
CA ILE A 901 24.74 4.70 35.51
C ILE A 901 25.12 4.38 36.96
N LYS A 902 26.22 4.95 37.47
CA LYS A 902 26.68 4.72 38.85
C LYS A 902 25.66 5.13 39.92
N ALA A 903 24.92 6.22 39.67
CA ALA A 903 23.94 6.78 40.59
C ALA A 903 22.58 6.05 40.56
N ALA A 904 22.33 5.18 39.58
CA ALA A 904 21.00 4.60 39.35
C ALA A 904 20.59 3.49 40.35
N GLY A 905 21.54 2.91 41.08
CA GLY A 905 21.29 1.91 42.13
C GLY A 905 21.04 0.48 41.62
N ASP A 906 20.32 0.32 40.50
CA ASP A 906 20.02 -0.99 39.89
C ASP A 906 20.14 -1.01 38.36
N ILE A 907 20.16 -2.21 37.77
CA ILE A 907 20.31 -2.43 36.32
C ILE A 907 19.18 -1.82 35.47
N HIS A 908 17.94 -1.89 35.95
CA HIS A 908 16.76 -1.39 35.24
C HIS A 908 16.75 0.14 35.26
N ALA A 909 17.02 0.74 36.43
CA ALA A 909 17.18 2.18 36.57
C ALA A 909 18.35 2.71 35.73
N ALA A 910 19.48 2.00 35.69
CA ALA A 910 20.66 2.42 34.94
C ALA A 910 20.42 2.46 33.43
N VAL A 911 19.79 1.41 32.86
CA VAL A 911 19.46 1.38 31.43
C VAL A 911 18.41 2.44 31.09
N ARG A 912 17.39 2.66 31.95
CA ARG A 912 16.43 3.77 31.79
C ARG A 912 17.09 5.15 31.86
N ALA A 913 18.08 5.35 32.74
CA ALA A 913 18.83 6.61 32.83
C ALA A 913 19.66 6.87 31.56
N VAL A 914 20.27 5.83 30.98
CA VAL A 914 20.93 5.92 29.66
C VAL A 914 19.91 6.31 28.58
N ASP A 915 18.77 5.64 28.51
CA ASP A 915 17.75 5.91 27.50
C ASP A 915 17.18 7.34 27.62
N ALA A 916 16.96 7.83 28.84
CA ALA A 916 16.56 9.22 29.10
C ALA A 916 17.65 10.24 28.69
N HIS A 917 18.94 9.94 28.90
CA HIS A 917 20.03 10.85 28.49
C HIS A 917 20.10 11.06 26.98
N PHE A 918 19.77 10.03 26.19
CA PHE A 918 19.78 10.08 24.72
C PHE A 918 18.41 10.42 24.11
N ALA A 919 17.39 10.71 24.92
CA ALA A 919 16.05 11.07 24.43
C ALA A 919 16.09 12.28 23.47
N GLY A 920 15.31 12.21 22.40
CA GLY A 920 15.24 13.24 21.35
C GLY A 920 16.41 13.28 20.36
N ARG A 921 17.47 12.47 20.54
CA ARG A 921 18.61 12.42 19.61
C ARG A 921 18.44 11.28 18.59
N THR A 922 18.31 11.63 17.31
CA THR A 922 18.02 10.69 16.21
C THR A 922 19.21 10.44 15.28
N ASP A 923 20.38 11.01 15.56
CA ASP A 923 21.58 10.79 14.75
C ASP A 923 22.19 9.40 15.01
N LYS A 924 22.81 8.83 13.97
CA LYS A 924 23.39 7.47 13.99
C LYS A 924 24.46 7.29 15.09
N MET A 925 25.17 8.35 15.49
CA MET A 925 26.20 8.27 16.52
C MET A 925 25.57 8.23 17.91
N SER A 926 24.55 9.06 18.18
CA SER A 926 23.76 9.00 19.43
C SER A 926 23.06 7.65 19.59
N GLU A 927 22.47 7.08 18.54
CA GLU A 927 21.85 5.75 18.61
C GLU A 927 22.87 4.65 18.96
N LYS A 928 24.04 4.67 18.33
CA LYS A 928 25.13 3.74 18.61
C LYS A 928 25.60 3.89 20.06
N ASN A 929 25.89 5.12 20.48
CA ASN A 929 26.31 5.44 21.84
C ASN A 929 25.28 4.99 22.88
N ARG A 930 23.97 5.20 22.64
CA ARG A 930 22.89 4.70 23.50
C ARG A 930 22.98 3.17 23.65
N LYS A 931 23.08 2.42 22.55
CA LYS A 931 23.19 0.95 22.58
C LYS A 931 24.44 0.47 23.35
N ASP A 932 25.59 1.10 23.12
CA ASP A 932 26.83 0.76 23.81
C ASP A 932 26.75 1.07 25.31
N TRP A 933 26.18 2.22 25.71
CA TRP A 933 25.97 2.58 27.12
C TRP A 933 24.94 1.70 27.84
N ARG A 934 23.85 1.27 27.17
CA ARG A 934 22.91 0.28 27.74
C ARG A 934 23.61 -1.04 28.03
N LYS A 935 24.51 -1.48 27.15
CA LYS A 935 25.35 -2.67 27.36
C LYS A 935 26.32 -2.49 28.54
N MET A 936 26.97 -1.33 28.66
CA MET A 936 27.83 -1.01 29.81
C MET A 936 27.05 -1.01 31.14
N ALA A 937 25.84 -0.44 31.16
CA ALA A 937 24.96 -0.44 32.32
C ALA A 937 24.57 -1.87 32.74
N ALA A 938 24.18 -2.71 31.77
CA ALA A 938 23.87 -4.12 32.04
C ALA A 938 25.09 -4.90 32.57
N ALA A 939 26.25 -4.75 31.92
CA ALA A 939 27.49 -5.42 32.31
C ALA A 939 28.02 -4.99 33.69
N TYR A 940 27.78 -3.73 34.08
CA TYR A 940 28.18 -3.20 35.38
C TYR A 940 27.36 -3.79 36.53
N TYR A 941 26.03 -3.82 36.40
CA TYR A 941 25.13 -4.26 37.48
C TYR A 941 24.92 -5.78 37.55
N ASP A 942 24.90 -6.49 36.41
CA ASP A 942 24.81 -7.96 36.39
C ASP A 942 26.17 -8.61 36.72
N ALA A 943 27.27 -7.89 36.47
CA ALA A 943 28.62 -8.14 36.99
C ALA A 943 29.26 -9.53 36.75
N LYS A 944 28.66 -10.40 35.93
CA LYS A 944 29.13 -11.78 35.67
C LYS A 944 30.51 -11.76 34.97
N PRO A 945 31.59 -12.29 35.57
CA PRO A 945 32.95 -12.11 35.04
C PRO A 945 33.20 -12.63 33.61
N ALA A 946 32.43 -13.62 33.15
CA ALA A 946 32.54 -14.21 31.81
C ALA A 946 31.69 -13.48 30.73
N GLY A 947 30.93 -12.45 31.11
CA GLY A 947 29.82 -11.95 30.30
C GLY A 947 28.53 -12.73 30.53
N GLY A 948 27.48 -12.41 29.77
CA GLY A 948 26.19 -13.11 29.86
C GLY A 948 25.02 -12.38 29.19
N GLU A 949 23.82 -12.83 29.53
CA GLU A 949 22.57 -12.12 29.26
C GLU A 949 22.01 -11.57 30.59
N ALA A 950 21.64 -10.30 30.60
CA ALA A 950 20.86 -9.69 31.68
C ALA A 950 19.44 -9.37 31.18
N LEU A 951 18.43 -9.67 31.98
CA LEU A 951 17.04 -9.29 31.71
C LEU A 951 16.79 -7.90 32.30
N VAL A 952 16.38 -6.94 31.47
CA VAL A 952 16.25 -5.53 31.86
C VAL A 952 14.90 -4.96 31.48
N GLU A 953 14.18 -4.45 32.48
CA GLU A 953 12.87 -3.80 32.31
C GLU A 953 13.03 -2.33 31.90
N SER A 954 13.55 -2.14 30.69
CA SER A 954 13.74 -0.83 30.04
C SER A 954 12.65 -0.45 29.04
N GLY A 955 11.72 -1.35 28.74
CA GLY A 955 10.58 -1.07 27.86
C GLY A 955 9.67 0.05 28.41
N PRO A 956 8.74 0.59 27.57
CA PRO A 956 7.73 1.53 28.03
C PRO A 956 6.87 0.91 29.15
N THR A 957 6.26 1.79 29.95
CA THR A 957 5.22 1.42 30.92
C THR A 957 4.00 0.83 30.20
N LEU A 958 3.47 -0.26 30.73
CA LEU A 958 2.36 -1.03 30.18
C LEU A 958 1.35 -1.39 31.29
N SER A 959 0.07 -1.40 30.93
CA SER A 959 -1.00 -2.06 31.67
C SER A 959 -0.73 -3.58 31.79
N ALA A 960 -1.42 -4.27 32.70
CA ALA A 960 -1.27 -5.73 32.83
C ALA A 960 -1.77 -6.41 31.55
N PHE A 961 -2.92 -6.00 31.03
CA PHE A 961 -3.46 -6.43 29.74
C PHE A 961 -2.49 -6.18 28.57
N ALA A 962 -1.83 -5.02 28.49
CA ALA A 962 -0.85 -4.72 27.45
C ALA A 962 0.43 -5.57 27.58
N PHE A 963 0.87 -5.81 28.81
CA PHE A 963 2.02 -6.65 29.12
C PHE A 963 1.76 -8.12 28.75
N GLU A 964 0.63 -8.69 29.15
CA GLU A 964 0.25 -10.06 28.77
C GLU A 964 -0.01 -10.20 27.27
N ALA A 965 -0.68 -9.22 26.64
CA ALA A 965 -0.87 -9.19 25.19
C ALA A 965 0.48 -9.18 24.42
N SER A 966 1.50 -8.52 24.97
CA SER A 966 2.85 -8.52 24.40
C SER A 966 3.57 -9.87 24.53
N LYS A 967 3.22 -10.73 25.51
CA LYS A 967 3.75 -12.10 25.61
C LYS A 967 3.09 -13.09 24.64
N LEU A 968 1.88 -12.78 24.18
CA LEU A 968 1.17 -13.59 23.18
C LEU A 968 1.73 -13.42 21.76
N ASP A 969 2.50 -12.35 21.53
CA ASP A 969 3.19 -12.10 20.26
C ASP A 969 4.51 -12.88 20.18
N SER A 970 4.66 -13.64 19.09
CA SER A 970 5.85 -14.46 18.81
C SER A 970 6.85 -13.70 17.93
N ASP A 971 8.14 -13.78 18.27
CA ASP A 971 9.24 -13.14 17.51
C ASP A 971 9.21 -13.46 16.00
N ASP A 972 8.81 -14.67 15.61
CA ASP A 972 8.82 -15.16 14.21
C ASP A 972 7.76 -14.53 13.29
N HIS A 973 6.69 -13.94 13.83
CA HIS A 973 5.53 -13.49 13.03
C HIS A 973 5.14 -12.02 13.25
N GLY A 974 5.88 -11.29 14.10
CA GLY A 974 5.62 -9.90 14.42
C GLY A 974 4.40 -9.67 15.33
N LYS A 975 4.13 -8.40 15.62
CA LYS A 975 3.10 -8.00 16.59
C LYS A 975 1.69 -8.13 16.03
N TYR A 976 0.83 -8.81 16.77
CA TYR A 976 -0.60 -8.94 16.52
C TYR A 976 -1.37 -8.63 17.81
N TRP A 977 -1.26 -9.47 18.83
CA TRP A 977 -1.99 -9.33 20.09
C TRP A 977 -1.66 -8.03 20.82
N SER A 978 -0.41 -7.53 20.77
CA SER A 978 -0.04 -6.27 21.43
C SER A 978 -0.46 -5.00 20.66
N LYS A 979 -1.16 -5.12 19.52
CA LYS A 979 -1.63 -3.95 18.77
C LYS A 979 -2.82 -3.31 19.48
N PRO A 980 -2.87 -1.97 19.64
CA PRO A 980 -3.98 -1.31 20.32
C PRO A 980 -5.35 -1.67 19.75
N ARG A 981 -5.50 -1.82 18.41
CA ARG A 981 -6.78 -2.24 17.80
C ARG A 981 -7.24 -3.65 18.17
N GLU A 982 -6.32 -4.60 18.28
CA GLU A 982 -6.63 -6.00 18.65
C GLU A 982 -6.87 -6.11 20.17
N MET A 983 -6.23 -5.24 20.96
CA MET A 983 -6.56 -5.05 22.38
C MET A 983 -7.95 -4.41 22.55
N ALA A 984 -8.25 -3.38 21.76
CA ALA A 984 -9.51 -2.64 21.80
C ALA A 984 -10.71 -3.52 21.47
N ALA A 985 -10.62 -4.31 20.40
CA ALA A 985 -11.69 -5.25 20.03
C ALA A 985 -11.91 -6.35 21.10
N ARG A 986 -10.85 -6.82 21.79
CA ARG A 986 -10.97 -7.75 22.93
C ARG A 986 -11.51 -7.10 24.21
N ALA A 987 -11.15 -5.85 24.48
CA ALA A 987 -11.72 -5.06 25.57
C ALA A 987 -13.21 -4.80 25.34
N PHE A 988 -13.62 -4.46 24.12
CA PHE A 988 -15.02 -4.28 23.74
C PHE A 988 -15.82 -5.59 23.84
N GLN A 989 -15.22 -6.71 23.43
CA GLN A 989 -15.81 -8.05 23.60
C GLN A 989 -16.11 -8.34 25.09
N ALA A 990 -15.16 -8.07 25.99
CA ALA A 990 -15.36 -8.18 27.43
C ALA A 990 -16.47 -7.24 27.96
N TRP A 991 -16.46 -5.97 27.52
CA TRP A 991 -17.49 -4.99 27.87
C TRP A 991 -18.90 -5.42 27.45
N CYS A 992 -19.08 -5.99 26.25
CA CYS A 992 -20.36 -6.53 25.80
C CYS A 992 -20.88 -7.65 26.72
N GLU A 993 -20.01 -8.59 27.12
CA GLU A 993 -20.40 -9.65 28.07
C GLU A 993 -20.79 -9.08 29.43
N ASP A 994 -20.02 -8.12 29.96
CA ASP A 994 -20.25 -7.53 31.28
C ASP A 994 -21.53 -6.68 31.32
N ARG A 995 -21.79 -5.87 30.29
CA ARG A 995 -22.99 -5.02 30.21
C ARG A 995 -24.26 -5.84 30.00
N LEU A 996 -24.20 -6.93 29.21
CA LEU A 996 -25.33 -7.87 29.11
C LEU A 996 -25.56 -8.59 30.44
N ALA A 997 -24.51 -9.13 31.07
CA ALA A 997 -24.62 -9.83 32.34
C ALA A 997 -25.21 -8.94 33.46
N GLY A 998 -24.80 -7.67 33.53
CA GLY A 998 -25.37 -6.67 34.45
C GLY A 998 -26.86 -6.37 34.23
N GLN A 999 -27.38 -6.63 33.02
CA GLN A 999 -28.81 -6.54 32.69
C GLN A 999 -29.55 -7.89 32.81
N GLY A 1000 -28.89 -8.95 33.31
CA GLY A 1000 -29.43 -10.32 33.31
C GLY A 1000 -29.56 -10.94 31.91
N ARG A 1001 -28.89 -10.36 30.91
CA ARG A 1001 -28.88 -10.78 29.50
C ARG A 1001 -27.64 -11.61 29.17
N ARG A 1002 -27.68 -12.30 28.04
CA ARG A 1002 -26.55 -13.02 27.43
C ARG A 1002 -26.76 -13.11 25.93
N ASN A 1003 -25.71 -12.97 25.11
CA ASN A 1003 -25.76 -13.29 23.68
C ASN A 1003 -24.40 -13.84 23.21
N ASP A 1004 -24.27 -15.17 23.19
CA ASP A 1004 -23.03 -15.86 22.80
C ASP A 1004 -22.67 -15.68 21.32
N TYR A 1005 -23.57 -15.18 20.47
CA TYR A 1005 -23.28 -14.93 19.06
C TYR A 1005 -22.69 -13.52 18.84
N LEU A 1006 -23.07 -12.56 19.68
CA LEU A 1006 -22.44 -11.25 19.75
C LEU A 1006 -21.03 -11.34 20.33
N SER A 1007 -20.90 -11.98 21.50
CA SER A 1007 -19.65 -12.12 22.25
C SER A 1007 -19.66 -13.39 23.09
N SER A 1008 -18.56 -14.15 23.07
CA SER A 1008 -18.40 -15.28 23.99
C SER A 1008 -16.95 -15.43 24.46
N MET A 1009 -16.79 -15.98 25.67
CA MET A 1009 -15.51 -16.40 26.25
C MET A 1009 -14.49 -15.28 26.48
N ALA A 1010 -14.93 -14.04 26.70
CA ALA A 1010 -14.08 -12.90 27.04
C ALA A 1010 -13.63 -12.87 28.51
N ASP A 1011 -13.12 -14.00 29.03
CA ASP A 1011 -12.65 -14.17 30.41
C ASP A 1011 -11.43 -15.10 30.42
N ASN A 1012 -10.33 -14.67 31.06
CA ASN A 1012 -9.08 -15.43 31.15
C ASN A 1012 -9.25 -16.81 31.82
N ARG A 1013 -10.35 -17.06 32.53
CA ARG A 1013 -10.68 -18.39 33.09
C ARG A 1013 -10.68 -19.51 32.05
N TYR A 1014 -11.08 -19.21 30.81
CA TYR A 1014 -11.12 -20.19 29.71
C TYR A 1014 -9.71 -20.51 29.19
N TYR A 1015 -8.72 -19.66 29.48
CA TYR A 1015 -7.35 -19.72 28.93
C TYR A 1015 -6.29 -20.18 29.95
N ARG A 1016 -6.66 -20.36 31.24
CA ARG A 1016 -5.74 -20.78 32.32
C ARG A 1016 -4.93 -22.03 32.02
N LEU A 1017 -5.50 -23.01 31.31
CA LEU A 1017 -4.82 -24.27 30.95
C LEU A 1017 -3.65 -24.09 29.95
N LEU A 1018 -3.54 -22.91 29.34
CA LEU A 1018 -2.49 -22.53 28.41
C LEU A 1018 -1.52 -21.48 29.00
N ASP A 1019 -1.73 -21.05 30.25
CA ASP A 1019 -1.02 -19.94 30.91
C ASP A 1019 -1.05 -18.63 30.09
N GLN A 1020 -2.22 -18.33 29.51
CA GLN A 1020 -2.45 -17.20 28.60
C GLN A 1020 -3.54 -16.29 29.13
N LYS A 1021 -3.32 -14.97 29.04
CA LYS A 1021 -4.26 -13.93 29.49
C LYS A 1021 -4.62 -12.96 28.34
N PRO A 1022 -5.51 -13.38 27.42
CA PRO A 1022 -5.88 -12.58 26.26
C PRO A 1022 -6.92 -11.48 26.52
N PHE A 1023 -7.52 -11.38 27.72
CA PHE A 1023 -8.51 -10.35 28.07
C PHE A 1023 -8.09 -9.54 29.30
N PRO A 1024 -8.60 -8.32 29.49
CA PRO A 1024 -8.45 -7.61 30.76
C PRO A 1024 -9.19 -8.32 31.90
N GLU A 1025 -8.66 -8.24 33.11
CA GLU A 1025 -9.20 -8.88 34.32
C GLU A 1025 -9.08 -7.97 35.56
N GLY A 1026 -9.90 -8.25 36.58
CA GLY A 1026 -9.92 -7.48 37.85
C GLY A 1026 -10.21 -5.99 37.65
N GLU A 1027 -9.68 -5.15 38.55
CA GLU A 1027 -9.89 -3.70 38.53
C GLU A 1027 -9.48 -3.02 37.20
N GLU A 1028 -8.57 -3.62 36.44
CA GLU A 1028 -8.17 -3.10 35.13
C GLU A 1028 -9.30 -3.25 34.10
N ARG A 1029 -10.02 -4.37 34.13
CA ARG A 1029 -11.24 -4.57 33.33
C ARG A 1029 -12.30 -3.54 33.67
N ASP A 1030 -12.50 -3.24 34.96
CA ASP A 1030 -13.48 -2.24 35.40
C ASP A 1030 -13.12 -0.82 34.91
N ARG A 1031 -11.84 -0.43 34.99
CA ARG A 1031 -11.36 0.85 34.45
C ARG A 1031 -11.51 0.94 32.93
N ILE A 1032 -11.16 -0.12 32.20
CA ILE A 1032 -11.32 -0.20 30.74
C ILE A 1032 -12.80 -0.12 30.34
N ASN A 1033 -13.67 -0.84 31.07
CA ASN A 1033 -15.12 -0.81 30.88
C ASN A 1033 -15.71 0.58 31.09
N MET A 1034 -15.29 1.30 32.14
CA MET A 1034 -15.71 2.68 32.39
C MET A 1034 -15.25 3.65 31.30
N ALA A 1035 -14.05 3.45 30.75
CA ALA A 1035 -13.57 4.24 29.61
C ALA A 1035 -14.33 3.93 28.31
N LEU A 1036 -14.75 2.67 28.11
CA LEU A 1036 -15.65 2.27 27.02
C LEU A 1036 -17.05 2.89 27.16
N ASP A 1037 -17.63 2.94 28.37
CA ASP A 1037 -18.90 3.66 28.59
C ASP A 1037 -18.78 5.14 28.17
N GLY A 1038 -17.66 5.78 28.53
CA GLY A 1038 -17.35 7.15 28.10
C GLY A 1038 -17.24 7.30 26.57
N LEU A 1039 -16.61 6.34 25.90
CA LEU A 1039 -16.52 6.31 24.43
C LEU A 1039 -17.90 6.11 23.77
N VAL A 1040 -18.76 5.25 24.32
CA VAL A 1040 -20.14 5.05 23.83
C VAL A 1040 -20.99 6.30 24.04
N VAL A 1041 -20.87 6.98 25.18
CA VAL A 1041 -21.50 8.29 25.42
C VAL A 1041 -21.05 9.32 24.37
N ALA A 1042 -19.75 9.41 24.09
CA ALA A 1042 -19.21 10.36 23.12
C ALA A 1042 -19.64 10.05 21.68
N LEU A 1043 -19.63 8.77 21.26
CA LEU A 1043 -20.11 8.32 19.95
C LEU A 1043 -21.57 8.70 19.70
N ARG A 1044 -22.42 8.47 20.70
CA ARG A 1044 -23.86 8.83 20.67
C ARG A 1044 -24.06 10.34 20.61
N LYS A 1045 -23.33 11.12 21.41
CA LYS A 1045 -23.43 12.59 21.44
C LYS A 1045 -22.92 13.24 20.14
N ALA A 1046 -21.86 12.69 19.54
CA ALA A 1046 -21.39 13.09 18.21
C ALA A 1046 -22.33 12.63 17.08
N GLY A 1047 -23.25 11.71 17.35
CA GLY A 1047 -24.13 11.09 16.36
C GLY A 1047 -23.38 10.22 15.34
N THR A 1048 -22.15 9.80 15.65
CA THR A 1048 -21.19 9.22 14.70
C THR A 1048 -21.80 8.08 13.88
N LEU A 1049 -22.42 7.10 14.52
CA LEU A 1049 -23.02 5.94 13.84
C LEU A 1049 -24.20 6.31 12.92
N ALA A 1050 -24.83 7.48 13.15
CA ALA A 1050 -25.92 8.00 12.33
C ALA A 1050 -25.46 8.90 11.16
N LYS A 1051 -24.25 9.48 11.22
CA LYS A 1051 -23.78 10.47 10.22
C LYS A 1051 -23.84 9.89 8.80
N ALA A 1052 -24.62 10.52 7.93
CA ALA A 1052 -24.57 10.25 6.49
C ALA A 1052 -23.19 10.60 5.91
N PHE A 1053 -22.83 10.03 4.76
CA PHE A 1053 -21.61 10.45 4.06
C PHE A 1053 -21.81 11.85 3.48
N GLY A 1054 -20.92 12.79 3.80
CA GLY A 1054 -20.86 14.09 3.13
C GLY A 1054 -20.42 13.88 1.68
N LEU A 1055 -21.32 14.17 0.73
CA LEU A 1055 -21.05 14.22 -0.72
C LEU A 1055 -20.59 12.90 -1.39
N LEU A 1056 -21.57 12.04 -1.68
CA LEU A 1056 -21.66 11.36 -3.00
C LEU A 1056 -22.88 11.90 -3.77
N LYS A 1057 -22.95 13.24 -3.88
CA LYS A 1057 -23.89 14.00 -4.72
C LYS A 1057 -23.13 14.93 -5.68
N ALA A 1058 -22.17 14.36 -6.39
CA ALA A 1058 -21.45 14.98 -7.49
C ALA A 1058 -20.77 13.88 -8.35
N ALA A 1059 -21.58 13.16 -9.12
CA ALA A 1059 -21.18 12.24 -10.19
C ALA A 1059 -22.32 12.17 -11.20
#